data_AF-A0A954L971-F1
#
_entry.id   AF-A0A954L971-F1
#
_cell.length_a   1.000
_cell.length_b   1.000
_cell.length_c   1.000
_cell.angle_alpha   90.00
_cell.angle_beta   90.00
_cell.angle_gamma   90.00
#
_symmetry.space_group_name_H-M   'P 1'
#
loop_
_entity.id
_entity.type
_entity.pdbx_description
1 polymer ?
#
loop_
_entity_poly.entity_id
_entity_poly.type
_entity_poly.pdbx_seq_one_letter_code
_entity_poly.pdbx_strand_id
1 'polypeptide(L)'
;MTAFQRLLHRFSDTTAVSTDDVLGVFLPLMRQVIAVHDQRLVAPLEGVAQLVVENGALAFDPEDAVEPRHQLGSIRRLLDAGNGGIQIVGRHARTTEIDSASASNADLSIAEPTETLQRPAYLPGYLCWEHTVQHHDPATDVFSLGLILASLACGVDLTDREEHSRFVRCRTNLFELNGRLHPVLARTIRMMTELDRHARPQNPAALLRTLENYRDHAVDFETDLAADQQAVKADRPGRRQVILNKLQERLFDISRRNRLLHFQSSMQAVNLSHASIPVMLSPEQIRSDQILTWAGRFRDSVLKGKPVSLNQFLNFREAAYLTGTLDRIRVEAKRDETEYGFAQLRLVTCFLRWANLKTQPAEQYESPLLLLPVRLDVVRGIHDRYLLTADDTTAEVNPVVRHLFESLYGISLPEEVNLTSDGLDQFCNDLQNAVTRQDASVHITQVTRPRIDLIHEKARRRLDQFRRRAGLSGRSVRQFMNVDYSYDSLNYHPLGIQLFQQWIAPPGTMLRELVKPSGERARGRRNGKRSDPEKPMTTEEDCSISESSTATANESEGSTNAAGDDLVEVEKQFYQVRTRQDQNPFNWELDLCSVTLANLKYRRMTLVRDYYALVTDNTENPAFEATFSIAPTDRSGDQLESLPDDQRFHVVSCDPTQSQAIAHARTGHSYIIQGPPGTGKSQTITNLIADYLARGKRILFVCEKRAAIDVVFHRLRQQQLHELCCLIHDSQADKKQFVMDLKQTYEGFLADATDHSQRDRRQQLIQQFQDQFRPLTEFNQAMLHQSEHTGISLRTLLDRLIELRDQRVELTQEQIDMLPPYAVWHQCQGDLTQLRERIRSACADELFCRHPLALLHGDLVDHHSPELRIRDASAQAEALISDLLSELAEAVPELESWLKLCELSALCAAAERLRLLAARDLLPLLLADSQLSEQWDKSVRRIERRRKELQKTQQLTGNWKQKLSA
;
A
#
# COMPACT_ATOMS: atom_id res chain seq x y z
N MET A 1 28.31 -23.05 14.22
CA MET A 1 27.37 -21.93 14.40
C MET A 1 28.06 -20.63 14.03
N THR A 2 27.48 -19.85 13.11
CA THR A 2 27.98 -18.53 12.70
C THR A 2 27.82 -17.48 13.82
N ALA A 3 28.44 -16.30 13.67
CA ALA A 3 28.25 -15.21 14.64
C ALA A 3 26.77 -14.77 14.73
N PHE A 4 26.08 -14.74 13.58
CA PHE A 4 24.65 -14.47 13.49
C PHE A 4 23.80 -15.51 14.23
N GLN A 5 24.06 -16.81 14.07
CA GLN A 5 23.32 -17.87 14.77
C GLN A 5 23.48 -17.80 16.29
N ARG A 6 24.69 -17.45 16.77
CA ARG A 6 24.92 -17.21 18.22
C ARG A 6 24.13 -16.03 18.75
N LEU A 7 23.98 -14.97 17.94
CA LEU A 7 23.12 -13.83 18.27
C LEU A 7 21.65 -14.25 18.29
N LEU A 8 21.19 -14.99 17.30
CA LEU A 8 19.80 -15.47 17.23
C LEU A 8 19.43 -16.36 18.43
N HIS A 9 20.32 -17.27 18.85
CA HIS A 9 20.10 -18.11 20.04
C HIS A 9 20.02 -17.27 21.33
N ARG A 10 20.83 -16.21 21.43
CA ARG A 10 20.73 -15.28 22.56
C ARG A 10 19.39 -14.53 22.57
N PHE A 11 18.86 -14.20 21.39
CA PHE A 11 17.57 -13.55 21.22
C PHE A 11 16.40 -14.50 21.55
N SER A 12 16.50 -15.79 21.20
CA SER A 12 15.47 -16.79 21.52
C SER A 12 15.40 -17.15 23.01
N ASP A 13 16.53 -17.09 23.73
CA ASP A 13 16.57 -17.38 25.18
C ASP A 13 15.97 -16.25 26.04
N THR A 14 15.93 -15.02 25.52
CA THR A 14 15.29 -13.87 26.16
C THR A 14 13.82 -13.76 25.77
N THR A 15 12.91 -14.05 26.70
CA THR A 15 11.45 -14.07 26.49
C THR A 15 10.78 -12.73 26.12
N ALA A 16 11.53 -11.66 25.89
CA ALA A 16 11.01 -10.32 25.59
C ALA A 16 11.99 -9.45 24.79
N VAL A 17 12.35 -9.85 23.59
CA VAL A 17 13.05 -8.96 22.65
C VAL A 17 12.07 -7.90 22.16
N SER A 18 12.39 -6.61 22.34
CA SER A 18 11.57 -5.51 21.83
C SER A 18 11.86 -5.21 20.36
N THR A 19 10.94 -4.53 19.68
CA THR A 19 11.16 -4.05 18.31
C THR A 19 12.39 -3.15 18.20
N ASP A 20 12.69 -2.37 19.24
CA ASP A 20 13.85 -1.49 19.27
C ASP A 20 15.16 -2.28 19.36
N ASP A 21 15.17 -3.40 20.09
CA ASP A 21 16.35 -4.28 20.17
C ASP A 21 16.65 -4.91 18.81
N VAL A 22 15.62 -5.39 18.10
CA VAL A 22 15.76 -5.94 16.74
C VAL A 22 16.33 -4.90 15.77
N LEU A 23 15.77 -3.69 15.79
CA LEU A 23 16.23 -2.60 14.90
C LEU A 23 17.62 -2.08 15.29
N GLY A 24 17.97 -2.06 16.58
CA GLY A 24 19.30 -1.69 17.06
C GLY A 24 20.38 -2.60 16.50
N VAL A 25 20.10 -3.90 16.37
CA VAL A 25 21.03 -4.87 15.76
C VAL A 25 21.06 -4.77 14.23
N PHE A 26 19.92 -4.53 13.60
CA PHE A 26 19.76 -4.63 12.14
C PHE A 26 20.09 -3.35 11.36
N LEU A 27 19.74 -2.16 11.88
CA LEU A 27 19.91 -0.89 11.15
C LEU A 27 21.36 -0.59 10.75
N PRO A 28 22.40 -0.89 11.57
CA PRO A 28 23.79 -0.69 11.16
C PRO A 28 24.18 -1.51 9.91
N LEU A 29 23.77 -2.78 9.83
CA LEU A 29 23.97 -3.62 8.66
C LEU A 29 23.31 -2.99 7.42
N MET A 30 22.05 -2.54 7.54
CA MET A 30 21.33 -1.93 6.43
C MET A 30 22.01 -0.65 5.93
N ARG A 31 22.54 0.19 6.82
CA ARG A 31 23.32 1.39 6.45
C ARG A 31 24.61 1.01 5.72
N GLN A 32 25.29 -0.04 6.18
CA GLN A 32 26.52 -0.53 5.55
C GLN A 32 26.25 -1.03 4.13
N VAL A 33 25.19 -1.82 3.92
CA VAL A 33 24.79 -2.28 2.58
C VAL A 33 24.47 -1.10 1.65
N ILE A 34 23.75 -0.09 2.13
CA ILE A 34 23.45 1.11 1.32
C ILE A 34 24.74 1.85 0.93
N ALA A 35 25.69 1.98 1.85
CA ALA A 35 26.98 2.62 1.56
C ALA A 35 27.81 1.85 0.52
N VAL A 36 27.73 0.51 0.53
CA VAL A 36 28.37 -0.36 -0.48
C VAL A 36 27.67 -0.21 -1.84
N HIS A 37 26.34 -0.13 -1.87
CA HIS A 37 25.57 0.12 -3.10
C HIS A 37 25.89 1.48 -3.72
N ASP A 38 26.12 2.51 -2.91
CA ASP A 38 26.54 3.84 -3.38
C ASP A 38 27.91 3.80 -4.10
N GLN A 39 28.75 2.82 -3.76
CA GLN A 39 30.04 2.55 -4.42
C GLN A 39 29.93 1.63 -5.63
N ARG A 40 28.71 1.22 -6.03
CA ARG A 40 28.40 0.24 -7.09
C ARG A 40 28.90 -1.18 -6.83
N LEU A 41 29.14 -1.52 -5.58
CA LEU A 41 29.43 -2.88 -5.13
C LEU A 41 28.17 -3.52 -4.54
N VAL A 42 28.20 -4.84 -4.34
CA VAL A 42 27.15 -5.59 -3.62
C VAL A 42 27.70 -6.13 -2.31
N ALA A 43 26.82 -6.26 -1.33
CA ALA A 43 27.20 -6.77 -0.02
C ALA A 43 27.44 -8.29 -0.07
N PRO A 44 28.30 -8.84 0.81
CA PRO A 44 28.58 -10.27 0.90
C PRO A 44 27.44 -11.09 1.54
N LEU A 45 26.21 -10.95 1.02
CA LEU A 45 25.01 -11.56 1.59
C LEU A 45 24.58 -12.86 0.87
N GLU A 46 25.56 -13.64 0.41
CA GLU A 46 25.38 -15.03 -0.07
C GLU A 46 25.32 -15.98 1.14
N GLY A 47 24.29 -15.80 1.97
CA GLY A 47 24.12 -16.45 3.27
C GLY A 47 24.60 -15.57 4.45
N VAL A 48 24.79 -16.19 5.62
CA VAL A 48 25.14 -15.49 6.89
C VAL A 48 26.56 -15.77 7.38
N ALA A 49 27.42 -16.37 6.56
CA ALA A 49 28.77 -16.79 6.98
C ALA A 49 29.73 -15.62 7.19
N GLN A 50 29.61 -14.56 6.37
CA GLN A 50 30.49 -13.39 6.40
C GLN A 50 29.97 -12.27 7.31
N LEU A 51 28.86 -12.52 8.03
CA LEU A 51 28.32 -11.58 9.01
C LEU A 51 29.06 -11.71 10.35
N VAL A 52 29.51 -10.56 10.86
CA VAL A 52 30.16 -10.40 12.15
C VAL A 52 29.24 -9.59 13.07
N VAL A 53 29.39 -9.78 14.39
CA VAL A 53 28.67 -8.98 15.40
C VAL A 53 29.67 -8.03 16.05
N GLU A 54 29.57 -6.74 15.72
CA GLU A 54 30.42 -5.67 16.27
C GLU A 54 29.58 -4.76 17.16
N ASN A 55 30.01 -4.56 18.41
CA ASN A 55 29.30 -3.73 19.39
C ASN A 55 27.81 -4.09 19.58
N GLY A 56 27.46 -5.37 19.39
CA GLY A 56 26.08 -5.87 19.49
C GLY A 56 25.22 -5.64 18.23
N ALA A 57 25.77 -5.06 17.16
CA ALA A 57 25.09 -4.90 15.88
C ALA A 57 25.68 -5.83 14.81
N LEU A 58 24.90 -6.12 13.76
CA LEU A 58 25.38 -6.89 12.61
C LEU A 58 26.16 -6.00 11.65
N ALA A 59 27.28 -6.52 11.17
CA ALA A 59 28.15 -5.90 10.18
C ALA A 59 28.82 -6.98 9.31
N PHE A 60 29.51 -6.57 8.24
CA PHE A 60 30.44 -7.40 7.47
C PHE A 60 31.75 -6.63 7.23
N ASP A 61 32.83 -7.28 6.85
CA ASP A 61 34.07 -6.57 6.52
C ASP A 61 33.91 -5.81 5.18
N PRO A 62 34.14 -4.49 5.11
CA PRO A 62 34.08 -3.76 3.84
C PRO A 62 34.95 -4.35 2.73
N GLU A 63 36.04 -5.06 3.06
CA GLU A 63 36.90 -5.74 2.08
C GLU A 63 36.22 -6.94 1.40
N ASP A 64 35.18 -7.51 2.01
CA ASP A 64 34.40 -8.63 1.47
C ASP A 64 33.34 -8.19 0.44
N ALA A 65 33.20 -6.88 0.18
CA ALA A 65 32.27 -6.38 -0.83
C ALA A 65 32.69 -6.79 -2.25
N VAL A 66 31.74 -7.31 -3.03
CA VAL A 66 32.02 -7.91 -4.36
C VAL A 66 31.41 -7.06 -5.47
N GLU A 67 31.95 -7.17 -6.68
CA GLU A 67 31.32 -6.60 -7.87
C GLU A 67 30.01 -7.33 -8.21
N PRO A 68 28.97 -6.62 -8.71
CA PRO A 68 27.70 -7.24 -9.09
C PRO A 68 27.86 -8.29 -10.18
N ARG A 69 27.18 -9.44 -10.03
CA ARG A 69 27.16 -10.51 -11.04
C ARG A 69 25.84 -10.49 -11.80
N HIS A 70 25.88 -10.42 -13.14
CA HIS A 70 24.68 -10.22 -13.95
C HIS A 70 24.38 -11.38 -14.91
N GLN A 71 23.60 -12.37 -14.45
CA GLN A 71 23.07 -13.45 -15.29
C GLN A 71 21.58 -13.29 -15.66
N LEU A 72 21.23 -12.18 -16.32
CA LEU A 72 19.83 -11.83 -16.65
C LEU A 72 19.11 -12.86 -17.54
N GLY A 73 19.84 -13.59 -18.39
CA GLY A 73 19.27 -14.61 -19.27
C GLY A 73 18.79 -15.87 -18.53
N SER A 74 19.41 -16.22 -17.41
CA SER A 74 18.94 -17.33 -16.55
C SER A 74 17.74 -16.91 -15.71
N ILE A 75 17.74 -15.67 -15.20
CA ILE A 75 16.61 -15.10 -14.47
C ILE A 75 15.35 -15.05 -15.33
N ARG A 76 15.45 -14.54 -16.57
CA ARG A 76 14.29 -14.48 -17.48
C ARG A 76 13.71 -15.86 -17.74
N ARG A 77 14.54 -16.88 -17.98
CA ARG A 77 14.06 -18.27 -18.18
C ARG A 77 13.26 -18.80 -16.98
N LEU A 78 13.70 -18.52 -15.75
CA LEU A 78 13.00 -18.97 -14.54
C LEU A 78 11.72 -18.18 -14.26
N LEU A 79 11.69 -16.89 -14.56
CA LEU A 79 10.49 -16.04 -14.43
C LEU A 79 9.46 -16.34 -15.53
N ASP A 80 9.91 -16.55 -16.77
CA ASP A 80 9.04 -16.81 -17.92
C ASP A 80 8.44 -18.22 -17.91
N ALA A 81 9.11 -19.21 -17.29
CA ALA A 81 8.53 -20.53 -17.03
C ALA A 81 7.24 -20.49 -16.18
N GLY A 82 6.98 -19.35 -15.52
CA GLY A 82 5.75 -19.07 -14.78
C GLY A 82 4.75 -18.14 -15.47
N ASN A 83 5.07 -17.53 -16.62
CA ASN A 83 4.26 -16.51 -17.29
C ASN A 83 3.12 -17.12 -18.14
N GLY A 84 2.24 -17.87 -17.50
CA GLY A 84 0.95 -18.26 -18.07
C GLY A 84 -0.17 -17.32 -17.65
N GLY A 85 -0.08 -16.00 -17.87
CA GLY A 85 -1.18 -15.02 -17.68
C GLY A 85 -1.90 -14.97 -16.31
N ILE A 86 -1.51 -15.82 -15.36
CA ILE A 86 -2.18 -16.10 -14.08
C ILE A 86 -1.11 -15.98 -13.00
N GLN A 87 -1.33 -15.10 -12.03
CA GLN A 87 -0.48 -14.94 -10.87
C GLN A 87 -0.81 -16.05 -9.85
N ILE A 88 0.09 -17.01 -9.69
CA ILE A 88 -0.13 -18.19 -8.84
C ILE A 88 0.34 -17.86 -7.42
N VAL A 89 -0.60 -17.81 -6.46
CA VAL A 89 -0.38 -17.36 -5.07
C VAL A 89 0.18 -18.47 -4.16
N GLY A 90 0.21 -19.71 -4.64
CA GLY A 90 0.81 -20.85 -3.94
C GLY A 90 0.53 -22.15 -4.68
N ARG A 91 1.42 -23.14 -4.57
CA ARG A 91 1.21 -24.49 -5.13
C ARG A 91 1.54 -25.52 -4.05
N HIS A 92 0.60 -26.40 -3.74
CA HIS A 92 0.82 -27.52 -2.82
C HIS A 92 0.70 -28.82 -3.58
N ALA A 93 1.66 -29.73 -3.43
CA ALA A 93 1.56 -31.11 -3.88
C ALA A 93 1.05 -31.96 -2.70
N ARG A 94 -0.11 -32.60 -2.87
CA ARG A 94 -0.65 -33.54 -1.89
C ARG A 94 -0.34 -34.95 -2.35
N THR A 95 0.59 -35.61 -1.67
CA THR A 95 0.88 -37.03 -1.88
C THR A 95 0.07 -37.83 -0.86
N THR A 96 -0.83 -38.69 -1.35
CA THR A 96 -1.56 -39.65 -0.52
C THR A 96 -0.95 -41.02 -0.74
N GLU A 97 -0.27 -41.56 0.27
CA GLU A 97 0.11 -42.97 0.26
C GLU A 97 -1.15 -43.82 0.46
N ILE A 98 -1.33 -44.85 -0.37
CA ILE A 98 -2.58 -45.64 -0.42
C ILE A 98 -2.61 -46.69 0.72
N ASP A 99 -1.44 -47.08 1.23
CA ASP A 99 -1.29 -48.15 2.23
C ASP A 99 -1.20 -47.65 3.69
N SER A 100 -0.81 -46.39 3.88
CA SER A 100 -0.77 -45.67 5.15
C SER A 100 -1.63 -44.43 4.99
N ALA A 101 -2.66 -44.23 5.81
CA ALA A 101 -3.55 -43.07 5.74
C ALA A 101 -2.88 -41.72 6.11
N SER A 102 -1.61 -41.51 5.75
CA SER A 102 -0.83 -40.28 5.85
C SER A 102 -0.86 -39.54 4.52
N ALA A 103 -1.45 -38.34 4.52
CA ALA A 103 -1.32 -37.39 3.42
C ALA A 103 -0.19 -36.41 3.73
N SER A 104 0.86 -36.38 2.90
CA SER A 104 1.92 -35.37 3.00
C SER A 104 1.63 -34.22 2.02
N ASN A 105 1.49 -33.00 2.53
CA ASN A 105 1.39 -31.78 1.72
C ASN A 105 2.79 -31.16 1.60
N ALA A 106 3.38 -31.18 0.41
CA ALA A 106 4.63 -30.49 0.11
C ALA A 106 4.35 -29.11 -0.53
N ASP A 107 4.87 -28.04 0.05
CA ASP A 107 4.80 -26.70 -0.53
C ASP A 107 5.84 -26.57 -1.64
N LEU A 108 5.37 -26.32 -2.86
CA LEU A 108 6.20 -26.26 -4.07
C LEU A 108 6.97 -24.93 -4.21
N SER A 109 6.84 -24.03 -3.23
CA SER A 109 7.60 -22.78 -3.12
C SER A 109 8.93 -22.93 -2.37
N ILE A 110 9.21 -24.10 -1.78
CA ILE A 110 10.45 -24.41 -1.06
C ILE A 110 11.30 -25.34 -1.93
N ALA A 111 12.60 -25.08 -2.02
CA ALA A 111 13.55 -25.92 -2.74
C ALA A 111 14.86 -26.09 -1.97
N GLU A 112 15.61 -27.15 -2.29
CA GLU A 112 16.93 -27.39 -1.70
C GLU A 112 18.03 -26.68 -2.51
N PRO A 113 19.11 -26.18 -1.88
CA PRO A 113 20.18 -25.44 -2.57
C PRO A 113 20.91 -26.25 -3.66
N THR A 114 20.87 -27.58 -3.57
CA THR A 114 21.53 -28.51 -4.51
C THR A 114 20.68 -28.86 -5.74
N GLU A 115 19.39 -28.52 -5.74
CA GLU A 115 18.49 -28.83 -6.84
C GLU A 115 18.54 -27.77 -7.95
N THR A 116 18.51 -28.21 -9.21
CA THR A 116 18.39 -27.28 -10.34
C THR A 116 16.99 -26.68 -10.35
N LEU A 117 16.88 -25.41 -9.97
CA LEU A 117 15.62 -24.69 -9.93
C LEU A 117 15.01 -24.57 -11.33
N GLN A 118 13.73 -24.93 -11.45
CA GLN A 118 12.91 -24.70 -12.65
C GLN A 118 12.09 -23.40 -12.54
N ARG A 119 12.04 -22.79 -11.35
CA ARG A 119 11.29 -21.58 -10.99
C ARG A 119 11.88 -20.93 -9.73
N PRO A 120 11.53 -19.67 -9.41
CA PRO A 120 11.87 -19.04 -8.13
C PRO A 120 11.28 -19.81 -6.94
N ALA A 121 12.09 -20.01 -5.89
CA ALA A 121 11.71 -20.71 -4.66
C ALA A 121 12.47 -20.14 -3.45
N TYR A 122 11.97 -20.38 -2.24
CA TYR A 122 12.68 -20.08 -1.00
C TYR A 122 13.70 -21.18 -0.70
N LEU A 123 14.95 -20.77 -0.45
CA LEU A 123 16.06 -21.66 -0.13
C LEU A 123 16.44 -21.52 1.36
N PRO A 124 16.78 -22.61 2.05
CA PRO A 124 17.28 -22.54 3.42
C PRO A 124 18.65 -21.86 3.47
N GLY A 125 19.04 -21.40 4.67
CA GLY A 125 20.37 -20.83 4.90
C GLY A 125 20.53 -19.36 4.49
N TYR A 126 19.44 -18.60 4.44
CA TYR A 126 19.43 -17.16 4.10
C TYR A 126 19.91 -16.87 2.68
N LEU A 127 19.74 -17.82 1.76
CA LEU A 127 20.13 -17.70 0.36
C LEU A 127 18.98 -17.15 -0.49
N CYS A 128 19.27 -16.18 -1.34
CA CYS A 128 18.39 -15.83 -2.45
C CYS A 128 18.52 -16.86 -3.58
N TRP A 129 17.41 -17.23 -4.22
CA TRP A 129 17.42 -18.11 -5.39
C TRP A 129 18.21 -17.53 -6.57
N GLU A 130 18.43 -16.22 -6.61
CA GLU A 130 19.25 -15.57 -7.64
C GLU A 130 20.74 -15.96 -7.53
N HIS A 131 21.23 -16.28 -6.32
CA HIS A 131 22.60 -16.72 -6.11
C HIS A 131 22.89 -18.06 -6.81
N THR A 132 21.92 -18.99 -6.85
CA THR A 132 22.12 -20.30 -7.49
C THR A 132 22.26 -20.22 -9.01
N VAL A 133 21.77 -19.13 -9.62
CA VAL A 133 21.98 -18.82 -11.05
C VAL A 133 23.15 -17.88 -11.30
N GLN A 134 24.01 -17.66 -10.29
CA GLN A 134 25.15 -16.74 -10.32
C GLN A 134 24.76 -15.30 -10.66
N HIS A 135 23.60 -14.85 -10.19
CA HIS A 135 23.19 -13.45 -10.24
C HIS A 135 23.23 -12.84 -8.84
N HIS A 136 23.80 -11.63 -8.73
CA HIS A 136 23.88 -10.90 -7.47
C HIS A 136 23.87 -9.41 -7.78
N ASP A 137 22.78 -8.74 -7.43
CA ASP A 137 22.59 -7.30 -7.58
C ASP A 137 22.06 -6.68 -6.25
N PRO A 138 21.90 -5.35 -6.18
CA PRO A 138 21.32 -4.71 -4.99
C PRO A 138 19.94 -5.22 -4.58
N ALA A 139 19.11 -5.72 -5.51
CA ALA A 139 17.80 -6.29 -5.20
C ALA A 139 17.90 -7.72 -4.65
N THR A 140 18.97 -8.43 -4.97
CA THR A 140 19.35 -9.68 -4.30
C THR A 140 19.70 -9.43 -2.83
N ASP A 141 20.50 -8.39 -2.54
CA ASP A 141 20.85 -8.01 -1.16
C ASP A 141 19.62 -7.62 -0.32
N VAL A 142 18.66 -6.90 -0.92
CA VAL A 142 17.38 -6.56 -0.27
C VAL A 142 16.62 -7.82 0.16
N PHE A 143 16.66 -8.90 -0.62
CA PHE A 143 16.01 -10.16 -0.26
C PHE A 143 16.70 -10.84 0.92
N SER A 144 18.04 -10.96 0.88
CA SER A 144 18.82 -11.53 1.98
C SER A 144 18.64 -10.75 3.28
N LEU A 145 18.66 -9.41 3.22
CA LEU A 145 18.36 -8.54 4.37
C LEU A 145 16.95 -8.79 4.92
N GLY A 146 15.98 -9.06 4.06
CA GLY A 146 14.60 -9.39 4.45
C GLY A 146 14.52 -10.68 5.26
N LEU A 147 15.25 -11.72 4.85
CA LEU A 147 15.33 -12.99 5.57
C LEU A 147 16.03 -12.85 6.93
N ILE A 148 17.11 -12.06 6.98
CA ILE A 148 17.83 -11.75 8.23
C ILE A 148 16.90 -11.00 9.20
N LEU A 149 16.20 -9.96 8.72
CA LEU A 149 15.24 -9.21 9.54
C LEU A 149 14.07 -10.09 10.00
N ALA A 150 13.57 -10.98 9.13
CA ALA A 150 12.52 -11.93 9.48
C ALA A 150 12.94 -12.85 10.62
N SER A 151 14.16 -13.39 10.55
CA SER A 151 14.71 -14.27 11.56
C SER A 151 14.88 -13.56 12.91
N LEU A 152 15.41 -12.34 12.93
CA LEU A 152 15.56 -11.54 14.15
C LEU A 152 14.21 -11.13 14.76
N ALA A 153 13.24 -10.76 13.92
CA ALA A 153 11.96 -10.23 14.38
C ALA A 153 10.95 -11.32 14.78
N CYS A 154 10.98 -12.48 14.11
CA CYS A 154 10.09 -13.60 14.38
C CYS A 154 10.73 -14.68 15.27
N GLY A 155 12.04 -14.62 15.51
CA GLY A 155 12.78 -15.60 16.31
C GLY A 155 12.84 -16.98 15.66
N VAL A 156 12.98 -17.04 14.33
CA VAL A 156 13.06 -18.29 13.54
C VAL A 156 14.45 -18.45 12.92
N ASP A 157 15.02 -19.64 12.99
CA ASP A 157 16.25 -20.02 12.30
C ASP A 157 15.94 -20.62 10.93
N LEU A 158 16.25 -19.87 9.88
CA LEU A 158 15.97 -20.28 8.50
C LEU A 158 17.00 -21.29 7.95
N THR A 159 17.94 -21.74 8.78
CA THR A 159 18.80 -22.89 8.47
C THR A 159 18.15 -24.22 8.86
N ASP A 160 17.18 -24.21 9.78
CA ASP A 160 16.34 -25.36 10.08
C ASP A 160 15.22 -25.48 9.04
N ARG A 161 15.06 -26.68 8.48
CA ARG A 161 14.05 -26.98 7.46
C ARG A 161 12.62 -26.84 7.98
N GLU A 162 12.36 -27.20 9.23
CA GLU A 162 11.01 -27.10 9.81
C GLU A 162 10.63 -25.64 10.05
N GLU A 163 11.53 -24.86 10.63
CA GLU A 163 11.31 -23.44 10.89
C GLU A 163 11.27 -22.61 9.60
N HIS A 164 12.11 -22.92 8.62
CA HIS A 164 12.05 -22.34 7.28
C HIS A 164 10.69 -22.60 6.61
N SER A 165 10.20 -23.85 6.66
CA SER A 165 8.90 -24.21 6.11
C SER A 165 7.74 -23.50 6.84
N ARG A 166 7.86 -23.35 8.16
CA ARG A 166 6.90 -22.61 8.98
C ARG A 166 6.88 -21.12 8.61
N PHE A 167 8.05 -20.51 8.39
CA PHE A 167 8.15 -19.13 7.92
C PHE A 167 7.49 -18.92 6.56
N VAL A 168 7.78 -19.77 5.58
CA VAL A 168 7.21 -19.67 4.23
C VAL A 168 5.68 -19.77 4.27
N ARG A 169 5.13 -20.70 5.06
CA ARG A 169 3.68 -20.85 5.24
C ARG A 169 3.03 -19.62 5.88
N CYS A 170 3.67 -19.04 6.89
CA CYS A 170 3.17 -17.87 7.62
C CYS A 170 3.64 -16.53 7.04
N ARG A 171 4.31 -16.50 5.87
CA ARG A 171 4.89 -15.27 5.29
C ARG A 171 3.83 -14.18 5.05
N THR A 172 2.63 -14.57 4.61
CA THR A 172 1.52 -13.64 4.37
C THR A 172 0.99 -13.03 5.68
N ASN A 173 1.12 -13.75 6.79
CA ASN A 173 0.67 -13.36 8.12
C ASN A 173 1.72 -13.68 9.20
N LEU A 174 2.76 -12.85 9.29
CA LEU A 174 3.88 -13.04 10.21
C LEU A 174 3.49 -12.97 11.70
N PHE A 175 2.31 -12.45 12.02
CA PHE A 175 1.78 -12.39 13.38
C PHE A 175 1.49 -13.78 13.98
N GLU A 176 1.38 -14.83 13.14
CA GLU A 176 1.28 -16.22 13.60
C GLU A 176 2.60 -16.75 14.19
N LEU A 177 3.73 -16.18 13.76
CA LEU A 177 5.05 -16.51 14.32
C LEU A 177 5.32 -15.69 15.57
N ASN A 178 5.09 -14.37 15.48
CA ASN A 178 5.27 -13.45 16.60
C ASN A 178 4.10 -12.46 16.69
N GLY A 179 3.19 -12.69 17.65
CA GLY A 179 2.03 -11.83 17.87
C GLY A 179 2.36 -10.43 18.41
N ARG A 180 3.60 -10.18 18.84
CA ARG A 180 4.06 -8.85 19.32
C ARG A 180 4.84 -8.07 18.26
N LEU A 181 4.93 -8.61 17.04
CA LEU A 181 5.66 -7.98 15.94
C LEU A 181 5.03 -6.62 15.59
N HIS A 182 5.84 -5.57 15.44
CA HIS A 182 5.32 -4.29 15.00
C HIS A 182 4.87 -4.37 13.52
N PRO A 183 3.67 -3.87 13.15
CA PRO A 183 3.14 -4.04 11.80
C PRO A 183 4.01 -3.46 10.67
N VAL A 184 4.76 -2.38 10.95
CA VAL A 184 5.73 -1.81 9.98
C VAL A 184 6.86 -2.79 9.67
N LEU A 185 7.36 -3.54 10.67
CA LEU A 185 8.38 -4.57 10.44
C LEU A 185 7.78 -5.72 9.64
N ALA A 186 6.58 -6.20 10.00
CA ALA A 186 5.89 -7.27 9.28
C ALA A 186 5.71 -6.93 7.79
N ARG A 187 5.27 -5.69 7.49
CA ARG A 187 5.16 -5.17 6.13
C ARG A 187 6.51 -5.15 5.41
N THR A 188 7.54 -4.61 6.04
CA THR A 188 8.87 -4.48 5.44
C THR A 188 9.46 -5.86 5.13
N ILE A 189 9.36 -6.81 6.06
CA ILE A 189 9.79 -8.21 5.86
C ILE A 189 9.05 -8.83 4.67
N ARG A 190 7.72 -8.70 4.62
CA ARG A 190 6.91 -9.23 3.51
C ARG A 190 7.37 -8.67 2.17
N MET A 191 7.55 -7.35 2.07
CA MET A 191 7.98 -6.71 0.82
C MET A 191 9.41 -7.11 0.40
N MET A 192 10.33 -7.23 1.35
CA MET A 192 11.73 -7.59 1.05
C MET A 192 11.87 -9.07 0.64
N THR A 193 11.04 -9.95 1.20
CA THR A 193 11.09 -11.41 0.97
C THR A 193 10.23 -11.89 -0.21
N GLU A 194 9.89 -11.03 -1.18
CA GLU A 194 9.10 -11.44 -2.35
C GLU A 194 9.96 -12.23 -3.35
N LEU A 195 9.46 -13.35 -3.89
CA LEU A 195 10.22 -14.13 -4.88
C LEU A 195 10.39 -13.39 -6.20
N ASP A 196 9.38 -12.61 -6.61
CA ASP A 196 9.45 -11.73 -7.79
C ASP A 196 10.29 -10.49 -7.50
N ARG A 197 11.40 -10.33 -8.23
CA ARG A 197 12.32 -9.20 -8.12
C ARG A 197 11.67 -7.85 -8.43
N HIS A 198 10.65 -7.81 -9.29
CA HIS A 198 9.98 -6.56 -9.67
C HIS A 198 9.05 -6.03 -8.56
N ALA A 199 8.55 -6.92 -7.72
CA ALA A 199 7.72 -6.59 -6.58
C ALA A 199 8.53 -6.17 -5.34
N ARG A 200 9.85 -6.46 -5.30
CA ARG A 200 10.74 -6.04 -4.21
C ARG A 200 10.98 -4.52 -4.22
N PRO A 201 11.19 -3.90 -3.04
CA PRO A 201 11.53 -2.49 -2.92
C PRO A 201 12.85 -2.16 -3.64
N GLN A 202 12.79 -1.22 -4.57
CA GLN A 202 13.95 -0.79 -5.36
C GLN A 202 14.82 0.26 -4.66
N ASN A 203 14.36 0.82 -3.54
CA ASN A 203 15.04 1.88 -2.81
C ASN A 203 15.26 1.48 -1.34
N PRO A 204 16.42 0.88 -1.00
CA PRO A 204 16.72 0.47 0.38
C PRO A 204 16.84 1.67 1.33
N ALA A 205 17.26 2.85 0.87
CA ALA A 205 17.35 4.05 1.71
C ALA A 205 15.97 4.56 2.16
N ALA A 206 14.92 4.38 1.34
CA ALA A 206 13.54 4.69 1.75
C ALA A 206 13.03 3.72 2.83
N LEU A 207 13.39 2.44 2.73
CA LEU A 207 13.08 1.45 3.77
C LEU A 207 13.82 1.75 5.07
N LEU A 208 15.10 2.13 5.01
CA LEU A 208 15.88 2.52 6.18
C LEU A 208 15.18 3.63 6.96
N ARG A 209 14.77 4.71 6.28
CA ARG A 209 14.02 5.82 6.91
C ARG A 209 12.68 5.35 7.50
N THR A 210 12.05 4.35 6.89
CA THR A 210 10.79 3.78 7.36
C THR A 210 10.99 2.99 8.66
N LEU A 211 12.08 2.23 8.74
CA LEU A 211 12.45 1.48 9.93
C LEU A 211 12.95 2.40 11.05
N GLU A 212 13.69 3.47 10.73
CA GLU A 212 14.14 4.46 11.72
C GLU A 212 12.97 5.21 12.38
N ASN A 213 11.92 5.51 11.61
CA ASN A 213 10.73 6.24 12.10
C ASN A 213 9.52 5.33 12.27
N TYR A 214 9.72 4.03 12.52
CA TYR A 214 8.65 3.03 12.45
C TYR A 214 7.43 3.34 13.34
N ARG A 215 7.64 4.07 14.45
CA ARG A 215 6.59 4.50 15.39
C ARG A 215 5.67 5.58 14.81
N ASP A 216 6.16 6.39 13.89
CA ASP A 216 5.44 7.51 13.27
C ASP A 216 4.76 7.12 11.95
N HIS A 217 5.00 5.90 11.46
CA HIS A 217 4.44 5.42 10.20
C HIS A 217 3.04 4.83 10.37
N ALA A 218 2.09 5.39 9.63
CA ALA A 218 0.75 4.82 9.51
C ALA A 218 0.81 3.42 8.89
N VAL A 219 0.23 2.43 9.58
CA VAL A 219 0.19 1.03 9.16
C VAL A 219 -0.88 0.83 8.08
N ASP A 220 -0.55 0.07 7.03
CA ASP A 220 -1.54 -0.32 6.01
C ASP A 220 -2.71 -1.09 6.65
N PHE A 221 -3.94 -0.85 6.18
CA PHE A 221 -5.16 -1.39 6.79
C PHE A 221 -5.18 -2.92 6.87
N GLU A 222 -4.68 -3.60 5.83
CA GLU A 222 -4.59 -5.06 5.78
C GLU A 222 -3.65 -5.62 6.85
N THR A 223 -2.51 -4.97 7.09
CA THR A 223 -1.52 -5.41 8.08
C THR A 223 -2.01 -5.19 9.51
N ASP A 224 -2.75 -4.10 9.73
CA ASP A 224 -3.43 -3.80 11.00
C ASP A 224 -4.57 -4.79 11.28
N LEU A 225 -5.36 -5.15 10.25
CA LEU A 225 -6.37 -6.22 10.36
C LEU A 225 -5.75 -7.59 10.65
N ALA A 226 -4.65 -7.95 10.00
CA ALA A 226 -3.96 -9.21 10.21
C ALA A 226 -3.33 -9.33 11.60
N ALA A 227 -2.93 -8.20 12.20
CA ALA A 227 -2.40 -8.15 13.58
C ALA A 227 -3.48 -8.48 14.63
N ASP A 228 -4.76 -8.27 14.31
CA ASP A 228 -5.85 -8.49 15.25
C ASP A 228 -6.33 -9.95 15.21
N GLN A 229 -5.90 -10.71 16.21
CA GLN A 229 -6.26 -12.12 16.36
C GLN A 229 -7.77 -12.35 16.49
N GLN A 230 -8.54 -11.33 16.90
CA GLN A 230 -10.01 -11.41 16.95
C GLN A 230 -10.62 -11.35 15.55
N ALA A 231 -10.06 -10.57 14.61
CA ALA A 231 -10.52 -10.50 13.22
C ALA A 231 -10.29 -11.80 12.44
N VAL A 232 -9.24 -12.56 12.79
CA VAL A 232 -8.88 -13.84 12.16
C VAL A 232 -9.72 -15.01 12.71
N LYS A 233 -10.17 -14.93 13.97
CA LYS A 233 -10.92 -16.00 14.65
C LYS A 233 -12.44 -15.77 14.73
N ALA A 234 -12.93 -14.55 14.52
CA ALA A 234 -14.35 -14.23 14.62
C ALA A 234 -15.16 -14.77 13.43
N ASP A 235 -16.40 -15.18 13.72
CA ASP A 235 -17.40 -15.56 12.71
C ASP A 235 -17.75 -14.37 11.78
N ARG A 236 -18.31 -14.64 10.59
CA ARG A 236 -18.57 -13.61 9.54
C ARG A 236 -19.15 -12.27 10.06
N PRO A 237 -20.22 -12.25 10.87
CA PRO A 237 -20.78 -10.99 11.39
C PRO A 237 -19.86 -10.28 12.41
N GLY A 238 -19.11 -11.04 13.22
CA GLY A 238 -18.16 -10.48 14.19
C GLY A 238 -16.96 -9.82 13.51
N ARG A 239 -16.48 -10.40 12.40
CA ARG A 239 -15.39 -9.83 11.61
C ARG A 239 -15.76 -8.50 10.96
N ARG A 240 -16.97 -8.38 10.40
CA ARG A 240 -17.47 -7.11 9.84
C ARG A 240 -17.48 -6.01 10.89
N GLN A 241 -17.96 -6.32 12.10
CA GLN A 241 -18.01 -5.36 13.20
C GLN A 241 -16.60 -4.88 13.59
N VAL A 242 -15.62 -5.78 13.66
CA VAL A 242 -14.21 -5.43 13.92
C VAL A 242 -13.64 -4.54 12.81
N ILE A 243 -13.88 -4.86 11.53
CA ILE A 243 -13.43 -4.05 10.39
C ILE A 243 -14.05 -2.63 10.45
N LEU A 244 -15.36 -2.53 10.68
CA LEU A 244 -16.05 -1.25 10.75
C LEU A 244 -15.60 -0.40 11.94
N ASN A 245 -15.37 -1.01 13.10
CA ASN A 245 -14.80 -0.32 14.26
C ASN A 245 -13.40 0.22 13.95
N LYS A 246 -12.51 -0.59 13.36
CA LYS A 246 -11.18 -0.11 12.95
C LYS A 246 -11.23 1.01 11.90
N LEU A 247 -12.15 0.94 10.94
CA LEU A 247 -12.36 2.02 9.97
C LEU A 247 -12.86 3.30 10.65
N GLN A 248 -13.76 3.15 11.63
CA GLN A 248 -14.25 4.27 12.46
C GLN A 248 -13.11 4.90 13.26
N GLU A 249 -12.25 4.10 13.88
CA GLU A 249 -11.09 4.58 14.66
C GLU A 249 -10.14 5.41 13.79
N ARG A 250 -9.87 4.95 12.56
CA ARG A 250 -9.02 5.69 11.60
C ARG A 250 -9.62 7.02 11.14
N LEU A 251 -10.93 7.24 11.31
CA LEU A 251 -11.53 8.53 11.03
C LEU A 251 -11.14 9.58 12.06
N PHE A 252 -10.71 9.22 13.27
CA PHE A 252 -10.24 10.17 14.28
C PHE A 252 -8.86 10.74 13.89
N ASP A 253 -8.83 12.03 13.57
CA ASP A 253 -7.61 12.76 13.24
C ASP A 253 -6.92 13.20 14.54
N ILE A 254 -5.80 12.57 14.89
CA ILE A 254 -5.00 12.90 16.10
C ILE A 254 -4.02 14.06 15.81
N SER A 255 -4.02 14.64 14.61
CA SER A 255 -3.10 15.73 14.27
C SER A 255 -3.42 17.03 15.02
N ARG A 256 -2.42 17.92 15.11
CA ARG A 256 -2.55 19.30 15.62
C ARG A 256 -3.63 20.15 14.95
N ARG A 257 -4.17 19.70 13.82
CA ARG A 257 -5.23 20.39 13.08
C ARG A 257 -6.61 20.13 13.69
N ASN A 258 -6.77 19.05 14.44
CA ASN A 258 -8.03 18.71 15.05
C ASN A 258 -8.34 19.63 16.23
N ARG A 259 -9.39 20.45 16.09
CA ARG A 259 -9.81 21.41 17.11
C ARG A 259 -10.45 20.77 18.34
N LEU A 260 -10.88 19.51 18.23
CA LEU A 260 -11.35 18.71 19.37
C LEU A 260 -10.18 18.20 20.22
N LEU A 261 -8.95 18.16 19.69
CA LEU A 261 -7.77 17.77 20.45
C LEU A 261 -6.93 18.99 20.85
N HIS A 262 -6.66 19.87 19.88
CA HIS A 262 -5.98 21.14 20.08
C HIS A 262 -6.91 22.31 19.81
N PHE A 263 -7.57 22.78 20.86
CA PHE A 263 -8.43 23.94 20.74
C PHE A 263 -7.64 25.21 20.42
N GLN A 264 -8.03 25.91 19.37
CA GLN A 264 -7.47 27.21 19.01
C GLN A 264 -8.59 28.24 18.89
N SER A 265 -8.42 29.38 19.55
CA SER A 265 -9.35 30.51 19.42
C SER A 265 -9.38 31.04 17.98
N SER A 266 -10.42 30.65 17.24
CA SER A 266 -10.69 31.07 15.86
C SER A 266 -11.81 32.12 15.81
N MET A 267 -12.06 32.67 14.62
CA MET A 267 -13.26 33.48 14.33
C MET A 267 -14.57 32.66 14.34
N GLN A 268 -14.50 31.34 14.47
CA GLN A 268 -15.65 30.43 14.57
C GLN A 268 -15.93 29.98 16.02
N ALA A 269 -15.20 30.55 16.99
CA ALA A 269 -15.39 30.27 18.40
C ALA A 269 -15.32 31.58 19.21
N VAL A 270 -16.31 31.79 20.08
CA VAL A 270 -16.37 32.90 21.01
C VAL A 270 -16.27 32.33 22.42
N ASN A 271 -15.21 32.68 23.13
CA ASN A 271 -15.13 32.40 24.56
C ASN A 271 -16.02 33.42 25.29
N LEU A 272 -17.11 32.93 25.88
CA LEU A 272 -18.12 33.75 26.55
C LEU A 272 -17.58 34.36 27.84
N SER A 273 -16.71 33.63 28.55
CA SER A 273 -16.03 34.12 29.76
C SER A 273 -15.15 35.33 29.46
N HIS A 274 -14.36 35.29 28.37
CA HIS A 274 -13.54 36.43 27.94
C HIS A 274 -14.39 37.62 27.49
N ALA A 275 -15.56 37.37 26.93
CA ALA A 275 -16.47 38.40 26.44
C ALA A 275 -17.34 39.04 27.55
N SER A 276 -17.43 38.40 28.71
CA SER A 276 -18.13 38.92 29.90
C SER A 276 -17.28 39.89 30.73
N ILE A 277 -15.95 39.86 30.59
CA ILE A 277 -15.05 40.70 31.39
C ILE A 277 -15.08 42.16 30.91
N PRO A 278 -15.24 43.14 31.83
CA PRO A 278 -14.97 44.55 31.55
C PRO A 278 -13.45 44.75 31.37
N VAL A 279 -13.03 45.07 30.16
CA VAL A 279 -11.59 45.23 29.81
C VAL A 279 -11.05 46.56 30.31
N MET A 280 -11.93 47.55 30.54
CA MET A 280 -11.55 48.88 31.03
C MET A 280 -11.23 48.92 32.54
N LEU A 281 -11.72 47.95 33.32
CA LEU A 281 -11.44 47.86 34.74
C LEU A 281 -10.10 47.16 35.01
N SER A 282 -9.43 47.54 36.11
CA SER A 282 -8.25 46.82 36.58
C SER A 282 -8.65 45.44 37.10
N PRO A 283 -7.81 44.39 36.92
CA PRO A 283 -8.13 43.03 37.35
C PRO A 283 -8.51 42.91 38.84
N GLU A 284 -7.88 43.70 39.70
CA GLU A 284 -8.11 43.74 41.16
C GLU A 284 -9.54 44.17 41.55
N GLN A 285 -10.25 44.89 40.67
CA GLN A 285 -11.59 45.42 40.93
C GLN A 285 -12.70 44.52 40.35
N ILE A 286 -12.34 43.48 39.61
CA ILE A 286 -13.29 42.59 38.94
C ILE A 286 -13.65 41.47 39.91
N ARG A 287 -14.94 41.33 40.21
CA ARG A 287 -15.42 40.25 41.06
C ARG A 287 -15.67 38.98 40.22
N SER A 288 -15.52 37.81 40.83
CA SER A 288 -15.74 36.53 40.17
C SER A 288 -17.18 36.31 39.67
N ASP A 289 -18.17 36.97 40.28
CA ASP A 289 -19.58 36.89 39.90
C ASP A 289 -19.93 37.69 38.62
N GLN A 290 -19.05 38.60 38.21
CA GLN A 290 -19.19 39.37 36.97
C GLN A 290 -18.70 38.59 35.73
N ILE A 291 -18.01 37.46 35.94
CA ILE A 291 -17.47 36.63 34.87
C ILE A 291 -18.43 35.47 34.61
N LEU A 292 -18.79 35.29 33.33
CA LEU A 292 -19.56 34.12 32.90
C LEU A 292 -18.67 32.89 33.01
N THR A 293 -19.02 31.99 33.92
CA THR A 293 -18.42 30.65 34.10
C THR A 293 -19.52 29.59 33.98
N TRP A 294 -19.16 28.30 33.93
CA TRP A 294 -20.16 27.22 33.94
C TRP A 294 -20.81 27.00 35.34
N ALA A 295 -20.79 28.03 36.20
CA ALA A 295 -21.33 27.99 37.55
C ALA A 295 -22.41 29.07 37.76
N GLY A 296 -23.32 28.82 38.72
CA GLY A 296 -24.34 29.78 39.14
C GLY A 296 -25.46 30.01 38.13
N ARG A 297 -25.93 31.26 38.04
CA ARG A 297 -27.19 31.64 37.34
C ARG A 297 -27.23 31.26 35.87
N PHE A 298 -26.10 31.28 35.17
CA PHE A 298 -26.03 30.95 33.75
C PHE A 298 -26.32 29.46 33.50
N ARG A 299 -25.63 28.57 34.23
CA ARG A 299 -25.85 27.12 34.18
C ARG A 299 -27.31 26.77 34.46
N ASP A 300 -27.87 27.28 35.55
CA ASP A 300 -29.24 26.96 35.96
C ASP A 300 -30.29 27.50 34.98
N SER A 301 -29.95 28.55 34.21
CA SER A 301 -30.84 29.08 33.16
C SER A 301 -30.77 28.26 31.89
N VAL A 302 -29.57 27.77 31.51
CA VAL A 302 -29.38 26.91 30.33
C VAL A 302 -30.01 25.54 30.55
N LEU A 303 -29.85 24.93 31.72
CA LEU A 303 -30.41 23.61 32.06
C LEU A 303 -31.95 23.61 32.17
N LYS A 304 -32.59 24.77 32.36
CA LYS A 304 -34.06 24.89 32.34
C LYS A 304 -34.66 24.81 30.93
N GLY A 305 -33.84 24.73 29.88
CA GLY A 305 -34.26 24.63 28.48
C GLY A 305 -34.96 25.87 27.92
N LYS A 306 -35.02 26.97 28.70
CA LYS A 306 -35.62 28.23 28.25
C LYS A 306 -34.60 29.08 27.48
N PRO A 307 -35.02 29.90 26.50
CA PRO A 307 -34.11 30.79 25.78
C PRO A 307 -33.40 31.75 26.74
N VAL A 308 -32.07 31.67 26.80
CA VAL A 308 -31.22 32.51 27.63
C VAL A 308 -30.70 33.69 26.82
N SER A 309 -30.95 34.92 27.27
CA SER A 309 -30.45 36.11 26.58
C SER A 309 -28.98 36.36 26.92
N LEU A 310 -28.10 36.23 25.91
CA LEU A 310 -26.66 36.49 26.06
C LEU A 310 -26.35 37.96 26.38
N ASN A 311 -27.24 38.89 26.00
CA ASN A 311 -27.13 40.31 26.29
C ASN A 311 -27.11 40.64 27.79
N GLN A 312 -27.63 39.75 28.65
CA GLN A 312 -27.59 39.93 30.11
C GLN A 312 -26.23 39.58 30.72
N PHE A 313 -25.42 38.77 30.03
CA PHE A 313 -24.18 38.23 30.58
C PHE A 313 -22.91 38.68 29.84
N LEU A 314 -23.04 39.27 28.64
CA LEU A 314 -21.91 39.68 27.80
C LEU A 314 -21.84 41.20 27.64
N ASN A 315 -20.61 41.73 27.58
CA ASN A 315 -20.37 43.17 27.42
C ASN A 315 -20.28 43.58 25.94
N PHE A 316 -21.44 43.70 25.28
CA PHE A 316 -21.54 44.12 23.87
C PHE A 316 -20.98 45.53 23.58
N ARG A 317 -20.89 46.40 24.59
CA ARG A 317 -20.34 47.77 24.45
C ARG A 317 -18.82 47.77 24.26
N GLU A 318 -18.10 46.92 24.98
CA GLU A 318 -16.63 46.89 24.95
C GLU A 318 -16.10 45.87 23.94
N ALA A 319 -16.79 44.75 23.76
CA ALA A 319 -16.42 43.67 22.85
C ALA A 319 -16.96 43.90 21.43
N ALA A 320 -16.44 44.90 20.71
CA ALA A 320 -16.92 45.28 19.36
C ALA A 320 -16.89 44.16 18.30
N TYR A 321 -16.10 43.10 18.50
CA TYR A 321 -16.01 41.96 17.59
C TYR A 321 -17.18 40.96 17.75
N LEU A 322 -17.95 41.06 18.83
CA LEU A 322 -18.84 40.00 19.29
C LEU A 322 -20.06 39.82 18.39
N THR A 323 -20.71 40.90 17.97
CA THR A 323 -21.89 40.88 17.08
C THR A 323 -21.57 40.18 15.76
N GLY A 324 -20.53 40.65 15.05
CA GLY A 324 -20.10 40.04 13.79
C GLY A 324 -19.62 38.60 13.91
N THR A 325 -19.09 38.20 15.07
CA THR A 325 -18.66 36.81 15.30
C THR A 325 -19.86 35.91 15.61
N LEU A 326 -20.81 36.34 16.46
CA LEU A 326 -22.01 35.59 16.78
C LEU A 326 -22.92 35.41 15.56
N ASP A 327 -23.09 36.45 14.73
CA ASP A 327 -23.87 36.32 13.49
C ASP A 327 -23.22 35.34 12.51
N ARG A 328 -21.89 35.34 12.40
CA ARG A 328 -21.18 34.37 11.58
C ARG A 328 -21.39 32.95 12.10
N ILE A 329 -21.22 32.72 13.41
CA ILE A 329 -21.45 31.42 14.05
C ILE A 329 -22.89 30.96 13.83
N ARG A 330 -23.88 31.84 14.00
CA ARG A 330 -25.30 31.55 13.78
C ARG A 330 -25.60 31.15 12.34
N VAL A 331 -25.16 31.95 11.37
CA VAL A 331 -25.39 31.67 9.95
C VAL A 331 -24.73 30.35 9.56
N GLU A 332 -23.54 30.08 10.08
CA GLU A 332 -22.83 28.84 9.84
C GLU A 332 -23.54 27.63 10.48
N ALA A 333 -24.01 27.75 11.73
CA ALA A 333 -24.75 26.67 12.40
C ALA A 333 -26.07 26.33 11.70
N LYS A 334 -26.83 27.36 11.28
CA LYS A 334 -28.07 27.16 10.51
C LYS A 334 -27.81 26.53 9.15
N ARG A 335 -26.69 26.89 8.52
CA ARG A 335 -26.23 26.25 7.28
C ARG A 335 -25.92 24.77 7.51
N ASP A 336 -25.18 24.44 8.56
CA ASP A 336 -24.84 23.05 8.89
C ASP A 336 -26.11 22.21 9.18
N GLU A 337 -27.11 22.78 9.85
CA GLU A 337 -28.40 22.10 10.10
C GLU A 337 -29.16 21.81 8.80
N THR A 338 -29.15 22.72 7.83
CA THR A 338 -29.76 22.47 6.51
C THR A 338 -29.01 21.45 5.65
N GLU A 339 -27.70 21.28 5.86
CA GLU A 339 -26.85 20.36 5.07
C GLU A 339 -26.84 18.95 5.65
N TYR A 340 -26.67 18.83 6.96
CA TYR A 340 -26.45 17.56 7.65
C TYR A 340 -27.67 17.10 8.46
N GLY A 341 -28.70 17.94 8.60
CA GLY A 341 -29.89 17.68 9.40
C GLY A 341 -29.74 17.95 10.89
N PHE A 342 -28.59 18.49 11.34
CA PHE A 342 -28.34 18.83 12.74
C PHE A 342 -27.37 20.01 12.88
N ALA A 343 -27.52 20.80 13.95
CA ALA A 343 -26.63 21.93 14.23
C ALA A 343 -25.30 21.45 14.83
N GLN A 344 -24.16 21.91 14.28
CA GLN A 344 -22.81 21.63 14.80
C GLN A 344 -22.37 22.62 15.89
N LEU A 345 -23.28 23.49 16.32
CA LEU A 345 -23.00 24.49 17.34
C LEU A 345 -22.98 23.82 18.72
N ARG A 346 -21.83 23.90 19.38
CA ARG A 346 -21.62 23.33 20.72
C ARG A 346 -21.22 24.42 21.70
N LEU A 347 -21.74 24.31 22.90
CA LEU A 347 -21.28 25.03 24.07
C LEU A 347 -20.31 24.13 24.82
N VAL A 348 -19.03 24.52 24.85
CA VAL A 348 -18.02 23.82 25.63
C VAL A 348 -18.15 24.26 27.07
N THR A 349 -18.45 23.31 27.95
CA THR A 349 -18.69 23.54 29.39
C THR A 349 -17.47 23.22 30.24
N CYS A 350 -16.61 22.30 29.77
CA CYS A 350 -15.37 21.91 30.43
C CYS A 350 -14.24 21.71 29.41
N PHE A 351 -13.06 22.24 29.72
CA PHE A 351 -11.82 21.97 28.97
C PHE A 351 -10.88 21.07 29.78
N LEU A 352 -10.23 20.13 29.12
CA LEU A 352 -9.16 19.31 29.68
C LEU A 352 -7.81 19.82 29.17
N ARG A 353 -6.94 20.26 30.07
CA ARG A 353 -5.53 20.52 29.79
C ARG A 353 -4.73 19.33 30.28
N TRP A 354 -4.08 18.64 29.36
CA TRP A 354 -3.38 17.40 29.66
C TRP A 354 -2.15 17.25 28.78
N ALA A 355 -1.22 16.38 29.17
CA ALA A 355 -0.03 16.09 28.39
C ALA A 355 0.01 14.60 28.03
N ASN A 356 0.43 14.29 26.80
CA ASN A 356 0.74 12.92 26.44
C ASN A 356 2.15 12.59 26.96
N LEU A 357 2.20 11.76 27.99
CA LEU A 357 3.45 11.35 28.64
C LEU A 357 4.21 10.28 27.86
N LYS A 358 3.56 9.64 26.88
CA LYS A 358 4.16 8.60 26.04
C LYS A 358 5.01 9.17 24.89
N THR A 359 4.94 10.48 24.63
CA THR A 359 5.76 11.16 23.61
C THR A 359 6.95 11.87 24.25
N GLN A 360 8.12 11.85 23.59
CA GLN A 360 9.31 12.61 24.01
C GLN A 360 9.68 13.62 22.92
N PRO A 361 9.54 14.94 23.15
CA PRO A 361 9.05 15.61 24.36
C PRO A 361 7.53 15.49 24.57
N ALA A 362 7.09 15.53 25.84
CA ALA A 362 5.67 15.39 26.21
C ALA A 362 4.83 16.49 25.55
N GLU A 363 3.90 16.08 24.69
CA GLU A 363 3.05 17.01 23.96
C GLU A 363 1.88 17.49 24.83
N GLN A 364 1.67 18.80 24.92
CA GLN A 364 0.59 19.41 25.70
C GLN A 364 -0.65 19.69 24.83
N TYR A 365 -1.83 19.32 25.35
CA TYR A 365 -3.13 19.47 24.71
C TYR A 365 -4.06 20.34 25.56
N GLU A 366 -4.91 21.11 24.88
CA GLU A 366 -6.04 21.83 25.47
C GLU A 366 -7.27 21.40 24.67
N SER A 367 -8.00 20.43 25.19
CA SER A 367 -9.08 19.72 24.49
C SER A 367 -10.44 20.10 25.11
N PRO A 368 -11.46 20.48 24.32
CA PRO A 368 -12.81 20.63 24.85
C PRO A 368 -13.32 19.25 25.28
N LEU A 369 -13.71 19.06 26.54
CA LEU A 369 -14.08 17.74 27.06
C LEU A 369 -15.59 17.48 26.96
N LEU A 370 -16.41 18.45 27.40
CA LEU A 370 -17.86 18.33 27.45
C LEU A 370 -18.51 19.30 26.46
N LEU A 371 -19.33 18.75 25.55
CA LEU A 371 -19.90 19.44 24.39
C LEU A 371 -21.43 19.42 24.44
N LEU A 372 -22.04 20.51 24.90
CA LEU A 372 -23.50 20.64 24.96
C LEU A 372 -24.05 21.15 23.62
N PRO A 373 -24.99 20.46 22.95
CA PRO A 373 -25.68 20.96 21.77
C PRO A 373 -26.57 22.17 22.11
N VAL A 374 -26.38 23.25 21.36
CA VAL A 374 -27.11 24.51 21.56
C VAL A 374 -27.48 25.17 20.24
N ARG A 375 -28.58 25.92 20.25
CA ARG A 375 -29.03 26.76 19.15
C ARG A 375 -28.92 28.24 19.52
N LEU A 376 -28.63 29.06 18.51
CA LEU A 376 -28.42 30.50 18.68
C LEU A 376 -29.37 31.25 17.74
N ASP A 377 -30.31 31.99 18.30
CA ASP A 377 -31.26 32.82 17.57
C ASP A 377 -31.04 34.32 17.83
N VAL A 378 -31.55 35.16 16.93
CA VAL A 378 -31.48 36.62 17.05
C VAL A 378 -32.87 37.21 16.91
N VAL A 379 -33.26 38.00 17.89
CA VAL A 379 -34.44 38.88 17.82
C VAL A 379 -33.94 40.29 17.47
N ARG A 380 -34.30 40.74 16.26
CA ARG A 380 -33.89 42.06 15.74
C ARG A 380 -34.71 43.18 16.40
N GLY A 381 -34.05 44.24 16.81
CA GLY A 381 -34.65 45.42 17.44
C GLY A 381 -33.70 46.61 17.40
N ILE A 382 -33.94 47.63 18.24
CA ILE A 382 -33.03 48.80 18.38
C ILE A 382 -31.61 48.33 18.80
N HIS A 383 -31.56 47.28 19.63
CA HIS A 383 -30.37 46.50 19.89
C HIS A 383 -30.70 45.03 19.66
N ASP A 384 -29.89 44.35 18.86
CA ASP A 384 -30.07 42.92 18.57
C ASP A 384 -29.90 42.10 19.86
N ARG A 385 -30.85 41.19 20.10
CA ARG A 385 -30.83 40.27 21.25
C ARG A 385 -30.50 38.87 20.77
N TYR A 386 -29.40 38.32 21.26
CA TYR A 386 -28.99 36.94 20.97
C TYR A 386 -29.55 36.00 22.06
N LEU A 387 -30.31 35.00 21.63
CA LEU A 387 -30.94 33.99 22.47
C LEU A 387 -30.24 32.64 22.27
N LEU A 388 -29.77 32.04 23.37
CA LEU A 388 -29.17 30.70 23.38
C LEU A 388 -30.18 29.71 23.97
N THR A 389 -30.45 28.63 23.26
CA THR A 389 -31.28 27.50 23.72
C THR A 389 -30.45 26.22 23.72
N ALA A 390 -30.53 25.44 24.80
CA ALA A 390 -29.96 24.09 24.82
C ALA A 390 -30.99 23.09 24.31
N ASP A 391 -30.55 22.13 23.50
CA ASP A 391 -31.44 21.10 22.96
C ASP A 391 -31.77 20.03 24.02
N ASP A 392 -30.79 19.70 24.88
CA ASP A 392 -30.94 18.77 26.01
C ASP A 392 -30.06 19.21 27.20
N THR A 393 -30.20 18.52 28.33
CA THR A 393 -29.38 18.61 29.55
C THR A 393 -28.17 17.68 29.53
N THR A 394 -28.09 16.78 28.56
CA THR A 394 -26.97 15.85 28.34
C THR A 394 -25.90 16.50 27.45
N ALA A 395 -24.65 16.44 27.90
CA ALA A 395 -23.49 16.81 27.10
C ALA A 395 -22.83 15.58 26.50
N GLU A 396 -22.42 15.69 25.24
CA GLU A 396 -21.57 14.69 24.60
C GLU A 396 -20.13 14.85 25.12
N VAL A 397 -19.52 13.75 25.56
CA VAL A 397 -18.08 13.71 25.85
C VAL A 397 -17.34 13.68 24.53
N ASN A 398 -16.28 14.47 24.42
CA ASN A 398 -15.51 14.57 23.20
C ASN A 398 -15.04 13.19 22.71
N PRO A 399 -15.50 12.74 21.52
CA PRO A 399 -15.25 11.38 21.05
C PRO A 399 -13.77 11.14 20.72
N VAL A 400 -13.04 12.17 20.31
CA VAL A 400 -11.61 12.08 20.00
C VAL A 400 -10.80 11.85 21.28
N VAL A 401 -11.14 12.57 22.35
CA VAL A 401 -10.48 12.41 23.65
C VAL A 401 -10.81 11.03 24.22
N ARG A 402 -12.06 10.58 24.13
CA ARG A 402 -12.47 9.22 24.54
C ARG A 402 -11.64 8.15 23.84
N HIS A 403 -11.58 8.18 22.52
CA HIS A 403 -10.80 7.21 21.74
C HIS A 403 -9.31 7.25 22.08
N LEU A 404 -8.74 8.45 22.24
CA LEU A 404 -7.33 8.62 22.57
C LEU A 404 -7.00 8.13 23.98
N PHE A 405 -7.90 8.34 24.94
CA PHE A 405 -7.74 7.87 26.32
C PHE A 405 -7.89 6.35 26.42
N GLU A 406 -8.79 5.76 25.65
CA GLU A 406 -8.94 4.32 25.54
C GLU A 406 -7.70 3.68 24.88
N SER A 407 -7.22 4.25 23.77
CA SER A 407 -6.05 3.74 23.04
C SER A 407 -4.74 3.91 23.82
N LEU A 408 -4.49 5.08 24.42
CA LEU A 408 -3.23 5.37 25.09
C LEU A 408 -3.23 4.89 26.54
N TYR A 409 -4.33 5.08 27.26
CA TYR A 409 -4.39 4.83 28.70
C TYR A 409 -5.46 3.80 29.06
N GLY A 410 -6.11 3.09 28.13
CA GLY A 410 -7.15 2.10 28.49
C GLY A 410 -8.29 2.66 29.35
N ILE A 411 -8.52 3.99 29.33
CA ILE A 411 -9.57 4.64 30.13
C ILE A 411 -10.81 4.79 29.27
N SER A 412 -11.86 4.04 29.61
CA SER A 412 -13.17 4.15 28.97
C SER A 412 -13.97 5.33 29.56
N LEU A 413 -14.17 6.39 28.78
CA LEU A 413 -15.05 7.50 29.14
C LEU A 413 -16.49 7.26 28.62
N PRO A 414 -17.53 7.69 29.35
CA PRO A 414 -18.93 7.61 28.89
C PRO A 414 -19.17 8.46 27.63
N GLU A 415 -20.24 8.15 26.88
CA GLU A 415 -20.63 8.90 25.66
C GLU A 415 -21.30 10.23 25.98
N GLU A 416 -22.22 10.18 26.94
CA GLU A 416 -23.02 11.32 27.36
C GLU A 416 -22.95 11.46 28.88
N VAL A 417 -22.90 12.71 29.33
CA VAL A 417 -22.89 13.06 30.75
C VAL A 417 -24.04 14.04 30.99
N ASN A 418 -24.89 13.73 31.97
CA ASN A 418 -25.92 14.66 32.39
C ASN A 418 -25.27 15.83 33.17
N LEU A 419 -25.52 17.06 32.74
CA LEU A 419 -24.90 18.26 33.30
C LEU A 419 -25.60 18.80 34.57
N THR A 420 -26.46 18.01 35.22
CA THR A 420 -26.94 18.33 36.58
C THR A 420 -25.77 18.43 37.55
N SER A 421 -25.95 19.17 38.66
CA SER A 421 -24.87 19.45 39.64
C SER A 421 -24.13 18.19 40.06
N ASP A 422 -24.88 17.14 40.35
CA ASP A 422 -24.35 15.91 40.91
C ASP A 422 -23.65 15.06 39.84
N GLY A 423 -24.13 15.12 38.58
CA GLY A 423 -23.59 14.35 37.46
C GLY A 423 -22.22 14.85 36.98
N LEU A 424 -22.00 16.17 36.96
CA LEU A 424 -20.72 16.73 36.54
C LEU A 424 -19.61 16.47 37.57
N ASP A 425 -19.91 16.68 38.85
CA ASP A 425 -18.95 16.46 39.93
C ASP A 425 -18.60 14.97 40.05
N GLN A 426 -19.59 14.08 39.87
CA GLN A 426 -19.37 12.63 39.82
C GLN A 426 -18.47 12.24 38.64
N PHE A 427 -18.73 12.74 37.44
CA PHE A 427 -17.90 12.47 36.26
C PHE A 427 -16.45 12.93 36.45
N CYS A 428 -16.22 14.12 37.01
CA CYS A 428 -14.86 14.61 37.26
C CYS A 428 -14.12 13.74 38.29
N ASN A 429 -14.82 13.24 39.32
CA ASN A 429 -14.25 12.33 40.30
C ASN A 429 -13.94 10.95 39.69
N ASP A 430 -14.82 10.42 38.86
CA ASP A 430 -14.61 9.14 38.17
C ASP A 430 -13.42 9.20 37.22
N LEU A 431 -13.28 10.31 36.47
CA LEU A 431 -12.13 10.54 35.59
C LEU A 431 -10.83 10.65 36.40
N GLN A 432 -10.84 11.37 37.52
CA GLN A 432 -9.69 11.46 38.42
C GLN A 432 -9.29 10.07 38.95
N ASN A 433 -10.25 9.27 39.42
CA ASN A 433 -10.00 7.92 39.88
C ASN A 433 -9.46 7.01 38.76
N ALA A 434 -9.98 7.12 37.55
CA ALA A 434 -9.54 6.32 36.41
C ALA A 434 -8.08 6.63 36.01
N VAL A 435 -7.71 7.92 35.98
CA VAL A 435 -6.34 8.35 35.65
C VAL A 435 -5.36 7.96 36.75
N THR A 436 -5.70 8.16 38.03
CA THR A 436 -4.82 7.78 39.14
C THR A 436 -4.61 6.26 39.25
N ARG A 437 -5.59 5.44 38.84
CA ARG A 437 -5.43 3.97 38.77
C ARG A 437 -4.43 3.52 37.72
N GLN A 438 -4.34 4.25 36.61
CA GLN A 438 -3.42 3.96 35.50
C GLN A 438 -2.01 4.47 35.82
N ASP A 439 -1.88 5.76 36.15
CA ASP A 439 -0.61 6.42 36.42
C ASP A 439 -0.69 7.25 37.72
N ALA A 440 -0.11 6.71 38.80
CA ALA A 440 -0.14 7.35 40.13
C ALA A 440 0.61 8.69 40.18
N SER A 441 1.48 8.99 39.21
CA SER A 441 2.19 10.27 39.11
C SER A 441 1.33 11.42 38.58
N VAL A 442 0.23 11.13 37.90
CA VAL A 442 -0.61 12.16 37.26
C VAL A 442 -1.64 12.68 38.25
N HIS A 443 -1.65 14.00 38.44
CA HIS A 443 -2.59 14.68 39.32
C HIS A 443 -3.55 15.51 38.48
N ILE A 444 -4.86 15.36 38.73
CA ILE A 444 -5.89 16.17 38.08
C ILE A 444 -6.39 17.23 39.04
N THR A 445 -6.32 18.49 38.64
CA THR A 445 -6.80 19.63 39.41
C THR A 445 -8.06 20.23 38.77
N GLN A 446 -9.11 20.39 39.57
CA GLN A 446 -10.36 21.03 39.11
C GLN A 446 -10.28 22.54 39.31
N VAL A 447 -10.41 23.31 38.23
CA VAL A 447 -10.38 24.78 38.24
C VAL A 447 -11.80 25.31 38.24
N THR A 448 -12.32 25.57 39.44
CA THR A 448 -13.67 26.11 39.68
C THR A 448 -13.70 27.63 39.89
N ARG A 449 -12.54 28.23 40.21
CA ARG A 449 -12.42 29.69 40.38
C ARG A 449 -11.75 30.32 39.16
N PRO A 450 -12.33 31.39 38.57
CA PRO A 450 -11.78 32.03 37.38
C PRO A 450 -10.47 32.76 37.70
N ARG A 451 -9.40 32.48 36.93
CA ARG A 451 -8.12 33.19 37.02
C ARG A 451 -8.24 34.58 36.35
N ILE A 452 -8.77 35.56 37.08
CA ILE A 452 -9.22 36.88 36.56
C ILE A 452 -8.13 37.58 35.74
N ASP A 453 -6.89 37.65 36.24
CA ASP A 453 -5.76 38.30 35.55
C ASP A 453 -5.50 37.70 34.17
N LEU A 454 -5.51 36.35 34.09
CA LEU A 454 -5.23 35.61 32.87
C LEU A 454 -6.38 35.74 31.85
N ILE A 455 -7.62 35.78 32.32
CA ILE A 455 -8.79 35.97 31.45
C ILE A 455 -8.85 37.42 30.95
N HIS A 456 -8.58 38.40 31.80
CA HIS A 456 -8.51 39.84 31.44
C HIS A 456 -7.43 40.11 30.39
N GLU A 457 -6.22 39.56 30.59
CA GLU A 457 -5.14 39.71 29.62
C GLU A 457 -5.49 39.09 28.26
N LYS A 458 -6.10 37.89 28.26
CA LYS A 458 -6.58 37.23 27.03
C LYS A 458 -7.67 38.04 26.33
N ALA A 459 -8.62 38.61 27.08
CA ALA A 459 -9.68 39.46 26.56
C ALA A 459 -9.11 40.74 25.90
N ARG A 460 -8.16 41.41 26.58
CA ARG A 460 -7.46 42.59 26.06
C ARG A 460 -6.67 42.29 24.79
N ARG A 461 -5.88 41.21 24.79
CA ARG A 461 -5.10 40.78 23.60
C ARG A 461 -6.02 40.52 22.40
N ARG A 462 -7.19 39.92 22.61
CA ARG A 462 -8.16 39.63 21.53
C ARG A 462 -8.78 40.92 20.97
N LEU A 463 -9.15 41.87 21.83
CA LEU A 463 -9.65 43.18 21.42
C LEU A 463 -8.60 43.96 20.63
N ASP A 464 -7.34 43.97 21.10
CA ASP A 464 -6.23 44.63 20.40
C ASP A 464 -5.95 44.00 19.02
N GLN A 465 -6.02 42.67 18.92
CA GLN A 465 -5.90 41.97 17.63
C GLN A 465 -7.02 42.35 16.67
N PHE A 466 -8.26 42.46 17.16
CA PHE A 466 -9.40 42.90 16.36
C PHE A 466 -9.22 44.34 15.89
N ARG A 467 -8.86 45.27 16.78
CA ARG A 467 -8.60 46.69 16.45
C ARG A 467 -7.49 46.82 15.40
N ARG A 468 -6.40 46.06 15.54
CA ARG A 468 -5.31 46.02 14.54
C ARG A 468 -5.78 45.50 13.18
N ARG A 469 -6.62 44.46 13.14
CA ARG A 469 -7.18 43.92 11.89
C ARG A 469 -8.18 44.87 11.23
N ALA A 470 -9.05 45.50 12.02
CA ALA A 470 -9.96 46.54 11.54
C ALA A 470 -9.19 47.73 10.95
N GLY A 471 -8.10 48.18 11.61
CA GLY A 471 -7.21 49.22 11.09
C GLY A 471 -6.41 48.83 9.84
N LEU A 472 -6.10 47.54 9.65
CA LEU A 472 -5.40 47.03 8.46
C LEU A 472 -6.33 46.86 7.24
N SER A 473 -7.62 46.60 7.47
CA SER A 473 -8.66 46.60 6.42
C SER A 473 -8.91 47.99 5.81
N GLY A 474 -8.44 49.05 6.46
CA GLY A 474 -8.47 50.43 5.96
C GLY A 474 -7.33 50.81 5.01
N ARG A 475 -6.54 49.85 4.48
CA ARG A 475 -5.48 50.14 3.50
C ARG A 475 -5.98 50.09 2.05
N SER A 476 -6.83 51.05 1.72
CA SER A 476 -6.87 51.70 0.40
C SER A 476 -7.63 53.01 0.57
N VAL A 477 -6.94 54.05 1.03
CA VAL A 477 -7.51 55.39 1.11
C VAL A 477 -6.61 56.31 0.30
N ARG A 478 -6.97 56.48 -0.97
CA ARG A 478 -6.32 57.39 -1.94
C ARG A 478 -6.94 58.79 -1.95
N GLN A 479 -7.64 59.22 -0.90
CA GLN A 479 -8.31 60.53 -0.87
C GLN A 479 -8.07 61.30 0.44
N PHE A 480 -7.84 62.60 0.28
CA PHE A 480 -7.60 63.64 1.29
C PHE A 480 -8.68 63.76 2.39
N MET A 481 -9.83 63.11 2.22
CA MET A 481 -11.02 63.28 3.07
C MET A 481 -11.06 62.39 4.34
N ASN A 482 -10.04 61.57 4.59
CA ASN A 482 -10.04 60.56 5.66
C ASN A 482 -8.94 60.78 6.72
N VAL A 483 -8.66 62.05 7.05
CA VAL A 483 -7.91 62.39 8.26
C VAL A 483 -8.91 62.41 9.42
N ASP A 484 -8.62 61.71 10.52
CA ASP A 484 -9.48 61.72 11.71
C ASP A 484 -9.35 63.09 12.40
N TYR A 485 -10.35 63.97 12.22
CA TYR A 485 -10.39 65.30 12.81
C TYR A 485 -11.73 65.52 13.52
N SER A 486 -11.67 66.24 14.63
CA SER A 486 -12.86 66.60 15.41
C SER A 486 -12.62 67.94 16.08
N TYR A 487 -13.61 68.85 15.99
CA TYR A 487 -13.61 70.14 16.69
C TYR A 487 -14.50 70.10 17.93
N ASP A 488 -14.95 68.91 18.33
CA ASP A 488 -15.77 68.72 19.51
C ASP A 488 -14.95 68.94 20.80
N SER A 489 -15.56 69.57 21.80
CA SER A 489 -14.90 70.00 23.05
C SER A 489 -14.35 68.83 23.88
N LEU A 490 -14.95 67.64 23.76
CA LEU A 490 -14.56 66.42 24.46
C LEU A 490 -13.55 65.56 23.68
N ASN A 491 -13.33 65.83 22.39
CA ASN A 491 -12.43 65.06 21.53
C ASN A 491 -11.81 65.97 20.45
N TYR A 492 -11.04 66.97 20.88
CA TYR A 492 -10.56 68.07 20.05
C TYR A 492 -9.23 67.73 19.34
N HIS A 493 -9.31 67.43 18.05
CA HIS A 493 -8.19 67.16 17.14
C HIS A 493 -8.36 67.96 15.84
N PRO A 494 -7.92 69.23 15.82
CA PRO A 494 -8.14 70.11 14.68
C PRO A 494 -7.32 69.64 13.47
N LEU A 495 -7.97 69.66 12.30
CA LEU A 495 -7.45 69.10 11.06
C LEU A 495 -6.05 69.61 10.68
N GLY A 496 -5.78 70.90 10.91
CA GLY A 496 -4.49 71.51 10.59
C GLY A 496 -3.31 70.92 11.37
N ILE A 497 -3.52 70.53 12.64
CA ILE A 497 -2.47 69.92 13.47
C ILE A 497 -2.21 68.47 13.03
N GLN A 498 -3.26 67.73 12.67
CA GLN A 498 -3.15 66.36 12.17
C GLN A 498 -2.39 66.31 10.83
N LEU A 499 -2.68 67.25 9.92
CA LEU A 499 -1.96 67.38 8.67
C LEU A 499 -0.49 67.75 8.90
N PHE A 500 -0.20 68.67 9.82
CA PHE A 500 1.17 69.05 10.17
C PHE A 500 1.98 67.88 10.77
N GLN A 501 1.39 67.11 11.69
CA GLN A 501 2.03 65.95 12.31
C GLN A 501 2.31 64.81 11.31
N GLN A 502 1.41 64.59 10.35
CA GLN A 502 1.57 63.53 9.37
C GLN A 502 2.50 63.89 8.20
N TRP A 503 2.54 65.17 7.78
CA TRP A 503 3.17 65.57 6.50
C TRP A 503 4.38 66.49 6.66
N ILE A 504 4.54 67.19 7.79
CA ILE A 504 5.56 68.24 7.96
C ILE A 504 6.51 67.98 9.14
N ALA A 505 6.04 67.37 10.23
CA ALA A 505 6.88 67.14 11.41
C ALA A 505 7.96 66.05 11.15
N PRO A 506 9.24 66.29 11.48
CA PRO A 506 10.28 65.28 11.37
C PRO A 506 10.07 64.16 12.41
N PRO A 507 10.48 62.91 12.12
CA PRO A 507 10.32 61.81 13.07
C PRO A 507 11.15 62.08 14.32
N GLY A 508 10.54 61.97 15.50
CA GLY A 508 11.20 62.21 16.78
C GLY A 508 12.33 61.20 17.03
N THR A 509 13.43 61.69 17.61
CA THR A 509 14.57 60.87 18.05
C THR A 509 14.30 60.23 19.44
N MET A 510 14.93 59.08 19.71
CA MET A 510 14.76 58.27 20.94
C MET A 510 14.94 59.03 22.26
N LEU A 511 15.75 60.10 22.29
CA LEU A 511 15.97 60.93 23.48
C LEU A 511 14.68 61.59 23.99
N ARG A 512 13.69 61.84 23.12
CA ARG A 512 12.42 62.47 23.50
C ARG A 512 11.41 61.47 24.09
N GLU A 513 11.58 60.17 23.86
CA GLU A 513 10.71 59.11 24.42
C GLU A 513 11.12 58.70 25.85
N LEU A 514 12.35 59.00 26.26
CA LEU A 514 12.86 58.75 27.62
C LEU A 514 12.51 59.87 28.61
N VAL A 515 12.26 61.08 28.13
CA VAL A 515 12.03 62.28 28.97
C VAL A 515 10.54 62.57 29.22
N LYS A 516 9.60 61.82 28.62
CA LYS A 516 8.17 62.02 28.91
C LYS A 516 7.76 61.30 30.20
N PRO A 517 7.07 61.98 31.14
CA PRO A 517 6.55 61.35 32.35
C PRO A 517 5.49 60.31 31.99
N SER A 518 5.46 59.26 32.80
CA SER A 518 4.66 58.03 32.67
C SER A 518 3.17 58.30 32.46
N GLY A 519 2.76 58.38 31.19
CA GLY A 519 1.38 58.45 30.77
C GLY A 519 1.36 58.36 29.26
N GLU A 520 0.65 57.37 28.72
CA GLU A 520 0.49 57.09 27.29
C GLU A 520 1.67 56.39 26.60
N ARG A 521 1.55 55.07 26.41
CA ARG A 521 2.25 54.35 25.34
C ARG A 521 1.31 53.41 24.60
N ALA A 522 0.90 53.85 23.41
CA ALA A 522 0.49 52.99 22.30
C ALA A 522 1.68 52.74 21.37
N ARG A 523 1.73 51.51 20.84
CA ARG A 523 2.74 50.97 19.92
C ARG A 523 2.53 51.42 18.48
N GLY A 524 3.63 51.59 17.74
CA GLY A 524 3.66 51.39 16.29
C GLY A 524 5.07 51.52 15.69
N ARG A 525 5.83 50.42 15.56
CA ARG A 525 6.04 49.63 14.32
C ARG A 525 6.79 50.36 13.18
N ARG A 526 7.94 49.81 12.78
CA ARG A 526 8.32 49.68 11.35
C ARG A 526 9.20 48.46 11.10
N ASN A 527 8.77 47.67 10.11
CA ASN A 527 9.57 46.70 9.38
C ASN A 527 10.31 47.43 8.23
N GLY A 528 11.49 46.92 7.87
CA GLY A 528 12.15 47.17 6.59
C GLY A 528 13.17 46.07 6.31
N LYS A 529 13.07 45.44 5.14
CA LYS A 529 13.82 44.28 4.62
C LYS A 529 15.15 44.66 3.95
N ARG A 530 15.99 43.62 3.72
CA ARG A 530 17.19 43.45 2.86
C ARG A 530 18.51 43.72 3.60
N SER A 531 19.59 42.93 3.50
CA SER A 531 20.01 41.84 2.61
C SER A 531 21.31 41.22 3.18
N ASP A 532 21.59 39.94 2.93
CA ASP A 532 22.91 39.26 3.13
C ASP A 532 24.03 39.95 2.30
N PRO A 533 25.37 39.70 2.50
CA PRO A 533 26.02 38.51 3.08
C PRO A 533 27.26 38.77 3.98
N GLU A 534 27.88 37.66 4.46
CA GLU A 534 29.32 37.41 4.74
C GLU A 534 29.67 36.83 6.12
N LYS A 535 30.36 35.67 6.06
CA LYS A 535 31.14 34.98 7.11
C LYS A 535 32.55 35.62 7.16
N PRO A 536 33.28 35.61 8.30
CA PRO A 536 34.07 34.44 8.75
C PRO A 536 33.96 34.20 10.28
N MET A 537 33.90 32.97 10.81
CA MET A 537 34.95 31.97 11.11
C MET A 537 35.90 32.29 12.29
N THR A 538 35.94 31.35 13.25
CA THR A 538 36.93 31.02 14.33
C THR A 538 37.11 32.02 15.49
N THR A 539 36.92 31.68 16.78
CA THR A 539 37.66 30.77 17.69
C THR A 539 36.84 30.66 19.00
N GLU A 540 36.51 29.49 19.56
CA GLU A 540 37.24 28.65 20.55
C GLU A 540 37.61 29.31 21.91
N GLU A 541 37.44 28.51 22.98
CA GLU A 541 37.76 28.72 24.42
C GLU A 541 36.72 29.51 25.26
N ASP A 542 36.33 29.16 26.49
CA ASP A 542 36.48 27.97 27.35
C ASP A 542 35.52 28.14 28.55
N CYS A 543 35.00 27.02 29.07
CA CYS A 543 34.89 26.65 30.50
C CYS A 543 34.80 27.77 31.58
N SER A 544 33.91 27.78 32.59
CA SER A 544 33.43 26.69 33.46
C SER A 544 32.86 27.27 34.79
N ILE A 545 32.11 26.45 35.56
CA ILE A 545 31.92 26.48 37.04
C ILE A 545 31.00 27.61 37.59
N SER A 546 30.08 27.44 38.55
CA SER A 546 29.72 26.39 39.54
C SER A 546 28.30 26.59 40.07
N GLU A 547 27.62 25.49 40.36
CA GLU A 547 26.59 25.38 41.38
C GLU A 547 27.20 25.41 42.80
N SER A 548 26.49 25.95 43.79
CA SER A 548 26.32 25.28 45.09
C SER A 548 25.32 26.01 45.98
N SER A 549 24.40 25.21 46.48
CA SER A 549 23.46 25.44 47.56
C SER A 549 24.16 25.31 48.92
N THR A 550 23.66 26.02 49.93
CA THR A 550 23.63 25.51 51.32
C THR A 550 22.44 26.12 52.06
N ALA A 551 21.63 25.24 52.64
CA ALA A 551 20.55 25.54 53.55
C ALA A 551 21.08 25.50 54.99
N THR A 552 20.51 26.33 55.87
CA THR A 552 20.44 26.05 57.31
C THR A 552 19.11 26.58 57.86
N ALA A 553 18.43 25.73 58.62
CA ALA A 553 17.26 26.03 59.43
C ALA A 553 17.70 26.43 60.85
N ASN A 554 16.91 27.24 61.55
CA ASN A 554 16.72 27.06 62.99
C ASN A 554 15.47 27.78 63.53
N GLU A 555 15.02 27.21 64.66
CA GLU A 555 13.74 27.29 65.33
C GLU A 555 13.54 28.52 66.25
N SER A 556 12.27 28.95 66.33
CA SER A 556 11.42 29.18 67.52
C SER A 556 11.70 30.23 68.62
N GLU A 557 10.58 30.85 69.02
CA GLU A 557 10.18 31.40 70.34
C GLU A 557 10.36 32.91 70.68
N GLY A 558 9.21 33.56 70.97
CA GLY A 558 8.98 34.12 72.31
C GLY A 558 8.90 35.64 72.52
N SER A 559 7.74 36.25 72.21
CA SER A 559 7.00 37.30 72.96
C SER A 559 7.73 38.51 73.63
N THR A 560 7.36 39.76 73.33
CA THR A 560 6.34 40.60 74.02
C THR A 560 6.44 42.11 73.70
N ASN A 561 5.26 42.67 73.39
CA ASN A 561 4.71 44.00 73.71
C ASN A 561 5.16 45.32 73.03
N ALA A 562 4.21 45.82 72.24
CA ALA A 562 3.50 47.11 72.35
C ALA A 562 4.14 48.40 71.79
N ALA A 563 3.63 48.87 70.64
CA ALA A 563 2.72 50.02 70.50
C ALA A 563 2.53 50.33 69.00
N GLY A 564 1.32 50.75 68.61
CA GLY A 564 0.84 50.71 67.24
C GLY A 564 1.42 51.73 66.28
N ASP A 565 1.38 51.35 65.00
CA ASP A 565 0.90 52.20 63.92
C ASP A 565 0.34 51.29 62.80
N ASP A 566 -0.86 51.62 62.31
CA ASP A 566 -1.59 50.84 61.30
C ASP A 566 -0.87 50.93 59.94
N LEU A 567 -0.14 49.88 59.58
CA LEU A 567 0.35 49.64 58.23
C LEU A 567 -0.38 48.42 57.64
N VAL A 568 -1.37 48.71 56.79
CA VAL A 568 -1.99 47.73 55.90
C VAL A 568 -0.93 47.28 54.89
N GLU A 569 -0.22 46.20 55.19
CA GLU A 569 0.58 45.46 54.21
C GLU A 569 -0.37 44.75 53.24
N VAL A 570 -0.62 45.39 52.10
CA VAL A 570 -1.17 44.71 50.93
C VAL A 570 -0.07 43.82 50.37
N GLU A 571 -0.08 42.54 50.72
CA GLU A 571 0.72 41.52 50.03
C GLU A 571 0.33 41.48 48.54
N LYS A 572 1.08 42.19 47.71
CA LYS A 572 1.05 42.02 46.26
C LYS A 572 1.85 40.78 45.90
N GLN A 573 1.16 39.65 45.81
CA GLN A 573 1.68 38.47 45.15
C GLN A 573 1.92 38.80 43.65
N PHE A 574 3.19 38.96 43.28
CA PHE A 574 3.57 39.13 41.88
C PHE A 574 3.45 37.79 41.15
N TYR A 575 2.38 37.61 40.37
CA TYR A 575 2.29 36.51 39.41
C TYR A 575 3.20 36.83 38.20
N GLN A 576 4.39 36.24 38.16
CA GLN A 576 5.15 36.14 36.91
C GLN A 576 4.41 35.19 35.97
N VAL A 577 3.96 35.71 34.83
CA VAL A 577 3.39 34.90 33.74
C VAL A 577 4.50 34.04 33.15
N ARG A 578 4.67 32.82 33.65
CA ARG A 578 5.49 31.80 32.99
C ARG A 578 4.93 31.55 31.60
N THR A 579 5.77 31.79 30.59
CA THR A 579 5.52 31.36 29.22
C THR A 579 5.25 29.84 29.19
N ARG A 580 4.44 29.39 28.23
CA ARG A 580 3.88 28.03 28.03
C ARG A 580 4.83 26.81 28.18
N GLN A 581 6.11 26.97 28.46
CA GLN A 581 7.12 25.90 28.46
C GLN A 581 7.41 25.26 29.82
N ASP A 582 6.95 25.84 30.94
CA ASP A 582 7.26 25.35 32.30
C ASP A 582 6.04 24.86 33.11
N GLN A 583 5.06 24.22 32.45
CA GLN A 583 4.02 23.48 33.18
C GLN A 583 4.47 22.04 33.38
N ASN A 584 4.44 21.58 34.63
CA ASN A 584 4.73 20.20 34.99
C ASN A 584 3.81 19.26 34.16
N PRO A 585 4.36 18.38 33.28
CA PRO A 585 3.56 17.54 32.40
C PRO A 585 2.65 16.55 33.16
N PHE A 586 2.94 16.30 34.44
CA PHE A 586 2.17 15.41 35.30
C PHE A 586 0.97 16.09 35.98
N ASN A 587 0.77 17.41 35.82
CA ASN A 587 -0.38 18.12 36.35
C ASN A 587 -1.40 18.44 35.24
N TRP A 588 -2.53 17.74 35.26
CA TRP A 588 -3.63 17.98 34.33
C TRP A 588 -4.69 18.88 34.98
N GLU A 589 -5.31 19.76 34.21
CA GLU A 589 -6.32 20.70 34.70
C GLU A 589 -7.67 20.45 34.02
N LEU A 590 -8.75 20.34 34.81
CA LEU A 590 -10.14 20.40 34.34
C LEU A 590 -10.66 21.83 34.54
N ASP A 591 -10.78 22.59 33.46
CA ASP A 591 -11.17 24.00 33.46
C ASP A 591 -12.67 24.16 33.18
N LEU A 592 -13.44 24.43 34.24
CA LEU A 592 -14.89 24.70 34.19
C LEU A 592 -15.21 26.20 34.05
N CYS A 593 -14.18 27.05 34.12
CA CYS A 593 -14.34 28.50 34.10
C CYS A 593 -14.41 29.06 32.68
N SER A 594 -13.90 28.33 31.69
CA SER A 594 -13.74 28.77 30.31
C SER A 594 -14.91 28.34 29.41
N VAL A 595 -16.06 28.99 29.54
CA VAL A 595 -17.22 28.66 28.70
C VAL A 595 -17.04 29.20 27.29
N THR A 596 -17.13 28.33 26.28
CA THR A 596 -16.87 28.71 24.89
C THR A 596 -17.97 28.22 23.95
N LEU A 597 -18.55 29.14 23.19
CA LEU A 597 -19.47 28.83 22.10
C LEU A 597 -18.68 28.65 20.82
N ALA A 598 -18.68 27.45 20.23
CA ALA A 598 -17.88 27.15 19.06
C ALA A 598 -18.65 26.29 18.05
N ASN A 599 -18.44 26.58 16.76
CA ASN A 599 -18.77 25.62 15.72
C ASN A 599 -17.58 24.65 15.57
N LEU A 600 -17.71 23.48 16.21
CA LEU A 600 -16.68 22.44 16.21
C LEU A 600 -16.86 21.56 14.97
N LYS A 601 -16.52 22.14 13.81
CA LYS A 601 -16.60 21.45 12.52
C LYS A 601 -15.64 20.27 12.48
N TYR A 602 -16.18 19.07 12.65
CA TYR A 602 -15.47 17.84 12.37
C TYR A 602 -16.11 17.16 11.16
N ARG A 603 -15.58 17.43 9.96
CA ARG A 603 -16.12 16.90 8.68
C ARG A 603 -16.27 15.39 8.66
N ARG A 604 -15.44 14.68 9.44
CA ARG A 604 -15.45 13.22 9.55
C ARG A 604 -16.47 12.70 10.57
N MET A 605 -17.10 13.54 11.41
CA MET A 605 -18.05 13.07 12.43
C MET A 605 -19.33 12.50 11.81
N THR A 606 -19.78 13.06 10.69
CA THR A 606 -20.89 12.50 9.91
C THR A 606 -20.56 11.06 9.52
N LEU A 607 -19.35 10.83 8.98
CA LEU A 607 -18.90 9.48 8.65
C LEU A 607 -18.76 8.62 9.91
N VAL A 608 -18.18 9.11 11.01
CA VAL A 608 -18.07 8.35 12.27
C VAL A 608 -19.44 7.87 12.76
N ARG A 609 -20.46 8.73 12.64
CA ARG A 609 -21.85 8.39 12.96
C ARG A 609 -22.45 7.40 11.95
N ASP A 610 -22.18 7.54 10.66
CA ASP A 610 -22.62 6.60 9.63
C ASP A 610 -22.00 5.21 9.87
N TYR A 611 -20.71 5.15 10.19
CA TYR A 611 -20.03 3.92 10.59
C TYR A 611 -20.63 3.36 11.88
N TYR A 612 -20.96 4.20 12.87
CA TYR A 612 -21.65 3.75 14.08
C TYR A 612 -23.01 3.13 13.76
N ALA A 613 -23.79 3.77 12.88
CA ALA A 613 -25.06 3.24 12.41
C ALA A 613 -24.86 1.89 11.69
N LEU A 614 -23.81 1.75 10.87
CA LEU A 614 -23.46 0.50 10.18
C LEU A 614 -22.91 -0.59 11.12
N VAL A 615 -22.27 -0.22 12.22
CA VAL A 615 -21.82 -1.14 13.28
C VAL A 615 -23.02 -1.66 14.07
N THR A 616 -23.99 -0.79 14.30
CA THR A 616 -25.25 -1.12 14.99
C THR A 616 -26.20 -1.91 14.08
N ASP A 617 -26.22 -1.58 12.79
CA ASP A 617 -27.01 -2.22 11.75
C ASP A 617 -26.25 -3.40 11.13
N ASN A 618 -26.51 -4.59 11.68
CA ASN A 618 -25.83 -5.83 11.27
C ASN A 618 -26.35 -6.42 9.94
N THR A 619 -26.81 -5.59 9.00
CA THR A 619 -27.30 -6.02 7.67
C THR A 619 -26.18 -6.48 6.76
N GLU A 620 -26.19 -7.74 6.30
CA GLU A 620 -25.15 -8.28 5.42
C GLU A 620 -25.01 -7.47 4.12
N ASN A 621 -23.76 -7.12 3.78
CA ASN A 621 -23.44 -6.43 2.53
C ASN A 621 -22.48 -7.30 1.70
N PRO A 622 -22.96 -7.97 0.64
CA PRO A 622 -22.15 -8.88 -0.17
C PRO A 622 -20.92 -8.21 -0.79
N ALA A 623 -21.02 -6.93 -1.16
CA ALA A 623 -19.90 -6.18 -1.75
C ALA A 623 -18.83 -5.85 -0.72
N PHE A 624 -19.24 -5.53 0.52
CA PHE A 624 -18.31 -5.31 1.63
C PHE A 624 -17.55 -6.59 1.97
N GLU A 625 -18.26 -7.71 2.10
CA GLU A 625 -17.66 -9.02 2.39
C GLU A 625 -16.71 -9.48 1.27
N ALA A 626 -17.10 -9.31 0.01
CA ALA A 626 -16.23 -9.63 -1.12
C ALA A 626 -14.95 -8.76 -1.15
N THR A 627 -15.05 -7.49 -0.74
CA THR A 627 -13.92 -6.55 -0.74
C THR A 627 -12.91 -6.86 0.38
N PHE A 628 -13.39 -7.25 1.56
CA PHE A 628 -12.54 -7.51 2.72
C PHE A 628 -12.34 -9.01 3.02
N SER A 629 -12.68 -9.89 2.07
CA SER A 629 -12.41 -11.32 2.16
C SER A 629 -10.90 -11.59 2.13
N ILE A 630 -10.42 -12.46 3.04
CA ILE A 630 -9.04 -12.97 3.01
C ILE A 630 -8.92 -14.14 2.02
N ALA A 631 -10.03 -14.81 1.70
CA ALA A 631 -10.00 -15.90 0.73
C ALA A 631 -9.69 -15.33 -0.66
N PRO A 632 -8.64 -15.81 -1.35
CA PRO A 632 -8.36 -15.40 -2.71
C PRO A 632 -9.57 -15.74 -3.58
N THR A 633 -10.17 -14.74 -4.20
CA THR A 633 -11.23 -14.96 -5.18
C THR A 633 -10.63 -15.73 -6.34
N ASP A 634 -11.16 -16.92 -6.65
CA ASP A 634 -10.82 -17.62 -7.87
C ASP A 634 -11.16 -16.68 -9.04
N ARG A 635 -10.12 -16.08 -9.62
CA ARG A 635 -10.22 -15.47 -10.95
C ARG A 635 -10.29 -16.64 -11.91
N SER A 636 -11.47 -17.25 -12.02
CA SER A 636 -11.79 -18.13 -13.14
C SER A 636 -11.35 -17.40 -14.41
N GLY A 637 -10.41 -18.01 -15.14
CA GLY A 637 -9.64 -17.44 -16.23
C GLY A 637 -10.44 -17.09 -17.49
N ASP A 638 -11.65 -16.55 -17.35
CA ASP A 638 -12.32 -15.88 -18.45
C ASP A 638 -11.62 -14.55 -18.67
N GLN A 639 -10.64 -14.55 -19.56
CA GLN A 639 -10.28 -13.33 -20.27
C GLN A 639 -11.56 -12.81 -20.91
N LEU A 640 -12.19 -11.82 -20.27
CA LEU A 640 -13.38 -11.17 -20.83
C LEU A 640 -13.07 -10.79 -22.27
N GLU A 641 -13.88 -11.30 -23.21
CA GLU A 641 -13.73 -11.00 -24.62
C GLU A 641 -13.67 -9.49 -24.82
N SER A 642 -12.76 -9.04 -25.67
CA SER A 642 -12.64 -7.63 -25.99
C SER A 642 -13.96 -7.13 -26.57
N LEU A 643 -14.45 -5.99 -26.09
CA LEU A 643 -15.74 -5.46 -26.54
C LEU A 643 -15.75 -5.30 -28.07
N PRO A 644 -16.87 -5.59 -28.77
CA PRO A 644 -17.04 -5.26 -30.18
C PRO A 644 -16.80 -3.77 -30.46
N ASP A 645 -16.22 -3.41 -31.61
CA ASP A 645 -15.81 -2.02 -31.92
C ASP A 645 -16.98 -1.03 -31.97
N ASP A 646 -18.17 -1.49 -32.36
CA ASP A 646 -19.40 -0.71 -32.35
C ASP A 646 -19.85 -0.35 -30.92
N GLN A 647 -19.50 -1.19 -29.95
CA GLN A 647 -19.83 -1.02 -28.53
C GLN A 647 -18.73 -0.33 -27.72
N ARG A 648 -17.61 0.05 -28.35
CA ARG A 648 -16.52 0.82 -27.71
C ARG A 648 -16.81 2.31 -27.80
N PHE A 649 -16.97 2.94 -26.64
CA PHE A 649 -17.20 4.39 -26.51
C PHE A 649 -16.04 5.09 -25.80
N HIS A 650 -14.81 4.68 -26.10
CA HIS A 650 -13.60 5.29 -25.55
C HIS A 650 -13.40 6.69 -26.15
N VAL A 651 -13.09 7.67 -25.30
CA VAL A 651 -12.91 9.09 -25.69
C VAL A 651 -11.47 9.55 -25.52
N VAL A 652 -10.65 8.77 -24.83
CA VAL A 652 -9.20 8.95 -24.69
C VAL A 652 -8.51 7.63 -25.03
N SER A 653 -7.25 7.69 -25.47
CA SER A 653 -6.41 6.51 -25.70
C SER A 653 -6.41 5.58 -24.48
N CYS A 654 -6.58 4.29 -24.73
CA CYS A 654 -6.51 3.23 -23.73
C CYS A 654 -5.69 2.05 -24.25
N ASP A 655 -4.96 1.41 -23.35
CA ASP A 655 -4.28 0.15 -23.62
C ASP A 655 -5.26 -1.04 -23.45
N PRO A 656 -4.88 -2.26 -23.88
CA PRO A 656 -5.75 -3.43 -23.78
C PRO A 656 -6.20 -3.76 -22.35
N THR A 657 -5.36 -3.54 -21.34
CA THR A 657 -5.69 -3.81 -19.94
C THR A 657 -6.72 -2.82 -19.40
N GLN A 658 -6.63 -1.55 -19.80
CA GLN A 658 -7.62 -0.53 -19.49
C GLN A 658 -8.95 -0.79 -20.21
N SER A 659 -8.92 -1.24 -21.47
CA SER A 659 -10.12 -1.65 -22.20
C SER A 659 -10.81 -2.85 -21.54
N GLN A 660 -10.05 -3.84 -21.06
CA GLN A 660 -10.59 -4.96 -20.29
C GLN A 660 -11.20 -4.51 -18.96
N ALA A 661 -10.60 -3.56 -18.25
CA ALA A 661 -11.20 -2.99 -17.04
C ALA A 661 -12.57 -2.35 -17.34
N ILE A 662 -12.68 -1.60 -18.44
CA ILE A 662 -13.96 -1.01 -18.89
C ILE A 662 -14.96 -2.11 -19.25
N ALA A 663 -14.53 -3.16 -19.96
CA ALA A 663 -15.36 -4.32 -20.27
C ALA A 663 -15.88 -5.02 -19.00
N HIS A 664 -15.02 -5.20 -18.01
CA HIS A 664 -15.37 -5.77 -16.71
C HIS A 664 -16.41 -4.93 -15.98
N ALA A 665 -16.32 -3.59 -16.05
CA ALA A 665 -17.34 -2.70 -15.49
C ALA A 665 -18.75 -3.02 -16.01
N ARG A 666 -18.87 -3.38 -17.30
CA ARG A 666 -20.16 -3.69 -17.93
C ARG A 666 -20.89 -4.87 -17.32
N THR A 667 -20.16 -5.79 -16.69
CA THR A 667 -20.74 -6.98 -16.07
C THR A 667 -21.59 -6.65 -14.83
N GLY A 668 -21.52 -5.41 -14.32
CA GLY A 668 -22.28 -4.97 -13.15
C GLY A 668 -21.64 -5.35 -11.81
N HIS A 669 -20.50 -6.06 -11.83
CA HIS A 669 -19.75 -6.39 -10.63
C HIS A 669 -19.02 -5.17 -10.07
N SER A 670 -18.90 -5.11 -8.74
CA SER A 670 -18.01 -4.16 -8.06
C SER A 670 -16.58 -4.71 -8.07
N TYR A 671 -15.60 -3.89 -8.43
CA TYR A 671 -14.20 -4.30 -8.50
C TYR A 671 -13.24 -3.13 -8.25
N ILE A 672 -12.01 -3.45 -7.90
CA ILE A 672 -10.96 -2.49 -7.59
C ILE A 672 -9.95 -2.44 -8.75
N ILE A 673 -9.61 -1.23 -9.19
CA ILE A 673 -8.53 -0.99 -10.17
C ILE A 673 -7.32 -0.42 -9.43
N GLN A 674 -6.23 -1.19 -9.41
CA GLN A 674 -4.95 -0.75 -8.86
C GLN A 674 -3.92 -0.58 -9.96
N GLY A 675 -3.15 0.51 -9.91
CA GLY A 675 -2.09 0.78 -10.87
C GLY A 675 -1.03 1.72 -10.28
N PRO A 676 0.27 1.51 -10.57
CA PRO A 676 1.35 2.42 -10.20
C PRO A 676 1.10 3.89 -10.61
N PRO A 677 1.78 4.88 -10.01
CA PRO A 677 1.69 6.27 -10.49
C PRO A 677 2.11 6.34 -11.98
N GLY A 678 1.36 7.08 -12.78
CA GLY A 678 1.63 7.24 -14.22
C GLY A 678 0.93 6.24 -15.16
N THR A 679 0.31 5.16 -14.65
CA THR A 679 -0.32 4.11 -15.49
C THR A 679 -1.71 4.46 -16.04
N GLY A 680 -2.00 5.74 -16.23
CA GLY A 680 -3.24 6.15 -16.90
C GLY A 680 -4.55 5.97 -16.11
N LYS A 681 -4.53 5.79 -14.78
CA LYS A 681 -5.76 5.62 -13.96
C LYS A 681 -6.87 6.65 -14.27
N SER A 682 -6.51 7.92 -14.38
CA SER A 682 -7.48 8.98 -14.75
C SER A 682 -8.00 8.83 -16.18
N GLN A 683 -7.22 8.29 -17.12
CA GLN A 683 -7.69 7.95 -18.48
C GLN A 683 -8.72 6.82 -18.43
N THR A 684 -8.44 5.76 -17.67
CA THR A 684 -9.38 4.65 -17.47
C THR A 684 -10.70 5.14 -16.89
N ILE A 685 -10.66 6.01 -15.87
CA ILE A 685 -11.86 6.61 -15.26
C ILE A 685 -12.63 7.46 -16.29
N THR A 686 -11.95 8.32 -17.06
CA THR A 686 -12.59 9.14 -18.09
C THR A 686 -13.30 8.27 -19.13
N ASN A 687 -12.66 7.21 -19.62
CA ASN A 687 -13.26 6.30 -20.58
C ASN A 687 -14.42 5.50 -19.99
N LEU A 688 -14.33 5.09 -18.73
CA LEU A 688 -15.42 4.42 -18.02
C LEU A 688 -16.64 5.35 -17.89
N ILE A 689 -16.42 6.62 -17.51
CA ILE A 689 -17.51 7.61 -17.46
C ILE A 689 -18.15 7.80 -18.83
N ALA A 690 -17.35 8.00 -19.88
CA ALA A 690 -17.86 8.18 -21.24
C ALA A 690 -18.66 6.97 -21.74
N ASP A 691 -18.19 5.75 -21.43
CA ASP A 691 -18.84 4.50 -21.83
C ASP A 691 -20.22 4.32 -21.18
N TYR A 692 -20.35 4.66 -19.89
CA TYR A 692 -21.66 4.66 -19.21
C TYR A 692 -22.57 5.81 -19.65
N LEU A 693 -22.01 7.00 -19.94
CA LEU A 693 -22.77 8.15 -20.45
C LEU A 693 -23.39 7.84 -21.82
N ALA A 694 -22.60 7.25 -22.73
CA ALA A 694 -23.06 6.84 -24.06
C ALA A 694 -24.22 5.84 -24.00
N ARG A 695 -24.34 5.07 -22.90
CA ARG A 695 -25.43 4.12 -22.64
C ARG A 695 -26.60 4.72 -21.84
N GLY A 696 -26.61 6.03 -21.62
CA GLY A 696 -27.67 6.73 -20.90
C GLY A 696 -27.72 6.42 -19.40
N LYS A 697 -26.61 5.98 -18.81
CA LYS A 697 -26.53 5.72 -17.36
C LYS A 697 -26.15 7.01 -16.62
N ARG A 698 -26.66 7.13 -15.39
CA ARG A 698 -26.29 8.21 -14.45
C ARG A 698 -25.08 7.77 -13.65
N ILE A 699 -24.10 8.66 -13.50
CA ILE A 699 -22.80 8.34 -12.91
C ILE A 699 -22.50 9.35 -11.81
N LEU A 700 -22.10 8.87 -10.64
CA LEU A 700 -21.58 9.68 -9.56
C LEU A 700 -20.10 9.33 -9.36
N PHE A 701 -19.22 10.27 -9.69
CA PHE A 701 -17.79 10.12 -9.42
C PHE A 701 -17.42 10.86 -8.13
N VAL A 702 -16.95 10.10 -7.13
CA VAL A 702 -16.54 10.63 -5.82
C VAL A 702 -15.05 10.35 -5.61
N CYS A 703 -14.31 11.32 -5.08
CA CYS A 703 -12.95 11.10 -4.64
C CYS A 703 -12.60 12.01 -3.46
N GLU A 704 -11.56 11.63 -2.69
CA GLU A 704 -11.10 12.43 -1.55
C GLU A 704 -10.38 13.72 -1.98
N LYS A 705 -9.60 13.67 -3.06
CA LYS A 705 -8.71 14.75 -3.49
C LYS A 705 -9.31 15.55 -4.64
N ARG A 706 -9.59 16.83 -4.43
CA ARG A 706 -10.09 17.77 -5.46
C ARG A 706 -9.34 17.68 -6.80
N ALA A 707 -8.01 17.59 -6.75
CA ALA A 707 -7.17 17.48 -7.94
C ALA A 707 -7.52 16.28 -8.85
N ALA A 708 -7.98 15.16 -8.29
CA ALA A 708 -8.37 14.00 -9.10
C ALA A 708 -9.68 14.24 -9.86
N ILE A 709 -10.66 14.89 -9.22
CA ILE A 709 -11.87 15.38 -9.89
C ILE A 709 -11.51 16.36 -11.00
N ASP A 710 -10.66 17.35 -10.72
CA ASP A 710 -10.27 18.37 -11.69
C ASP A 710 -9.60 17.78 -12.93
N VAL A 711 -8.70 16.82 -12.73
CA VAL A 711 -8.01 16.13 -13.83
C VAL A 711 -8.99 15.35 -14.71
N VAL A 712 -9.93 14.62 -14.11
CA VAL A 712 -10.93 13.85 -14.87
C VAL A 712 -11.89 14.78 -15.60
N PHE A 713 -12.38 15.83 -14.93
CA PHE A 713 -13.26 16.83 -15.53
C PHE A 713 -12.57 17.59 -16.68
N HIS A 714 -11.30 17.96 -16.50
CA HIS A 714 -10.53 18.62 -17.56
C HIS A 714 -10.37 17.72 -18.79
N ARG A 715 -10.14 16.41 -18.60
CA ARG A 715 -10.10 15.44 -19.71
C ARG A 715 -11.44 15.31 -20.42
N LEU A 716 -12.55 15.23 -19.67
CA LEU A 716 -13.90 15.24 -20.26
C LEU A 716 -14.17 16.53 -21.05
N ARG A 717 -13.71 17.67 -20.53
CA ARG A 717 -13.81 18.98 -21.21
C ARG A 717 -12.97 19.05 -22.49
N GLN A 718 -11.77 18.47 -22.50
CA GLN A 718 -10.96 18.37 -23.72
C GLN A 718 -11.67 17.56 -24.82
N GLN A 719 -12.48 16.58 -24.43
CA GLN A 719 -13.33 15.79 -25.33
C GLN A 719 -14.73 16.40 -25.53
N GLN A 720 -14.93 17.67 -25.12
CA GLN A 720 -16.20 18.41 -25.21
C GLN A 720 -17.39 17.82 -24.41
N LEU A 721 -17.18 16.77 -23.60
CA LEU A 721 -18.23 16.13 -22.78
C LEU A 721 -18.58 16.88 -21.48
N HIS A 722 -17.97 18.03 -21.23
CA HIS A 722 -18.20 18.81 -20.01
C HIS A 722 -19.65 19.25 -19.80
N GLU A 723 -20.41 19.46 -20.88
CA GLU A 723 -21.81 19.89 -20.83
C GLU A 723 -22.73 18.83 -20.21
N LEU A 724 -22.32 17.57 -20.28
CA LEU A 724 -23.03 16.43 -19.67
C LEU A 724 -22.62 16.17 -18.22
N CYS A 725 -21.68 16.96 -17.69
CA CYS A 725 -21.08 16.75 -16.40
C CYS A 725 -21.41 17.90 -15.45
N CYS A 726 -21.71 17.56 -14.19
CA CYS A 726 -21.81 18.55 -13.12
C CYS A 726 -20.59 18.43 -12.20
N LEU A 727 -19.82 19.51 -12.09
CA LEU A 727 -18.68 19.58 -11.20
C LEU A 727 -19.10 20.26 -9.89
N ILE A 728 -18.94 19.55 -8.77
CA ILE A 728 -19.25 20.07 -7.44
C ILE A 728 -18.02 19.89 -6.53
N HIS A 729 -17.40 20.99 -6.10
CA HIS A 729 -16.32 20.98 -5.10
C HIS A 729 -16.82 21.33 -3.71
N ASP A 730 -17.86 22.15 -3.64
CA ASP A 730 -18.58 22.56 -2.44
C ASP A 730 -20.06 22.76 -2.80
N SER A 731 -20.93 21.95 -2.20
CA SER A 731 -22.37 21.90 -2.50
C SER A 731 -23.12 23.23 -2.30
N GLN A 732 -22.51 24.23 -1.65
CA GLN A 732 -23.11 25.55 -1.47
C GLN A 732 -22.42 26.66 -2.24
N ALA A 733 -21.08 26.69 -2.26
CA ALA A 733 -20.36 27.74 -2.99
C ALA A 733 -20.66 27.67 -4.50
N ASP A 734 -20.85 26.46 -5.00
CA ASP A 734 -21.00 26.19 -6.42
C ASP A 734 -22.46 26.26 -6.88
N LYS A 735 -23.46 26.47 -6.00
CA LYS A 735 -24.89 26.45 -6.36
C LYS A 735 -25.24 27.41 -7.49
N LYS A 736 -24.75 28.64 -7.41
CA LYS A 736 -25.03 29.65 -8.43
C LYS A 736 -24.42 29.27 -9.77
N GLN A 737 -23.18 28.77 -9.73
CA GLN A 737 -22.46 28.33 -10.92
C GLN A 737 -23.14 27.09 -11.53
N PHE A 738 -23.52 26.12 -10.70
CA PHE A 738 -24.32 24.97 -11.10
C PHE A 738 -25.63 25.35 -11.81
N VAL A 739 -26.41 26.28 -11.24
CA VAL A 739 -27.68 26.72 -11.87
C VAL A 739 -27.42 27.43 -13.19
N MET A 740 -26.34 28.21 -13.28
CA MET A 740 -25.94 28.87 -14.52
C MET A 740 -25.49 27.86 -15.58
N ASP A 741 -24.68 26.88 -15.20
CA ASP A 741 -24.19 25.82 -16.08
C ASP A 741 -25.37 24.97 -16.59
N LEU A 742 -26.30 24.59 -15.72
CA LEU A 742 -27.51 23.84 -16.09
C LEU A 742 -28.39 24.63 -17.05
N LYS A 743 -28.57 25.93 -16.79
CA LYS A 743 -29.30 26.82 -17.70
C LYS A 743 -28.64 26.87 -19.07
N GLN A 744 -27.33 27.03 -19.13
CA GLN A 744 -26.57 27.08 -20.39
C GLN A 744 -26.67 25.76 -21.16
N THR A 745 -26.53 24.62 -20.48
CA THR A 745 -26.72 23.30 -21.08
C THR A 745 -28.13 23.13 -21.64
N TYR A 746 -29.16 23.56 -20.90
CA TYR A 746 -30.55 23.48 -21.34
C TYR A 746 -30.84 24.37 -22.56
N GLU A 747 -30.32 25.59 -22.57
CA GLU A 747 -30.42 26.50 -23.72
C GLU A 747 -29.71 25.93 -24.96
N GLY A 748 -28.55 25.28 -24.77
CA GLY A 748 -27.83 24.58 -25.85
C GLY A 748 -28.64 23.42 -26.44
N PHE A 749 -29.22 22.56 -25.59
CA PHE A 749 -30.07 21.45 -26.04
C PHE A 749 -31.33 21.90 -26.79
N LEU A 750 -31.90 23.07 -26.46
CA LEU A 750 -33.04 23.61 -27.19
C LEU A 750 -32.66 24.20 -28.55
N ALA A 751 -31.41 24.67 -28.70
CA ALA A 751 -30.91 25.24 -29.94
C ALA A 751 -30.51 24.17 -30.97
N ASP A 752 -29.98 23.03 -30.51
CA ASP A 752 -29.58 21.92 -31.36
C ASP A 752 -30.76 20.98 -31.67
N ALA A 753 -31.29 21.06 -32.90
CA ALA A 753 -32.13 20.01 -33.45
C ALA A 753 -31.28 18.74 -33.63
N THR A 754 -31.68 17.63 -33.01
CA THR A 754 -30.96 16.35 -33.03
C THR A 754 -30.50 15.96 -34.43
N ASP A 755 -29.19 16.06 -34.67
CA ASP A 755 -28.59 15.77 -35.96
C ASP A 755 -28.26 14.27 -36.04
N HIS A 756 -29.16 13.49 -36.64
CA HIS A 756 -28.98 12.05 -36.86
C HIS A 756 -27.73 11.73 -37.72
N SER A 757 -27.19 12.71 -38.45
CA SER A 757 -26.03 12.54 -39.34
C SER A 757 -24.75 12.06 -38.63
N GLN A 758 -24.57 12.39 -37.34
CA GLN A 758 -23.36 12.01 -36.59
C GLN A 758 -23.35 10.51 -36.24
N ARG A 759 -24.52 9.90 -36.03
CA ARG A 759 -24.63 8.45 -35.77
C ARG A 759 -24.26 7.65 -37.03
N ASP A 760 -24.77 8.07 -38.17
CA ASP A 760 -24.48 7.44 -39.46
C ASP A 760 -23.00 7.56 -39.81
N ARG A 761 -22.41 8.75 -39.59
CA ARG A 761 -20.97 8.98 -39.76
C ARG A 761 -20.13 8.07 -38.84
N ARG A 762 -20.54 7.88 -37.58
CA ARG A 762 -19.86 6.97 -36.66
C ARG A 762 -19.91 5.53 -37.18
N GLN A 763 -21.06 5.07 -37.63
CA GLN A 763 -21.22 3.70 -38.16
C GLN A 763 -20.33 3.48 -39.39
N GLN A 764 -20.28 4.45 -40.31
CA GLN A 764 -19.38 4.38 -41.48
C GLN A 764 -17.90 4.30 -41.08
N LEU A 765 -17.46 5.08 -40.08
CA LEU A 765 -16.09 5.03 -39.58
C LEU A 765 -15.75 3.70 -38.90
N ILE A 766 -16.67 3.13 -38.11
CA ILE A 766 -16.47 1.79 -37.52
C ILE A 766 -16.30 0.76 -38.63
N GLN A 767 -17.15 0.82 -39.66
CA GLN A 767 -17.09 -0.14 -40.77
C GLN A 767 -15.75 -0.03 -41.52
N GLN A 768 -15.29 1.19 -41.82
CA GLN A 768 -13.97 1.41 -42.42
C GLN A 768 -12.83 0.90 -41.54
N PHE A 769 -12.91 1.10 -40.23
CA PHE A 769 -11.93 0.57 -39.28
C PHE A 769 -11.93 -0.96 -39.30
N GLN A 770 -13.09 -1.59 -39.19
CA GLN A 770 -13.23 -3.05 -39.25
C GLN A 770 -12.68 -3.62 -40.55
N ASP A 771 -12.96 -2.99 -41.70
CA ASP A 771 -12.45 -3.41 -43.00
C ASP A 771 -10.91 -3.32 -43.09
N GLN A 772 -10.31 -2.26 -42.52
CA GLN A 772 -8.86 -2.07 -42.50
C GLN A 772 -8.15 -3.05 -41.56
N PHE A 773 -8.75 -3.35 -40.40
CA PHE A 773 -8.18 -4.28 -39.42
C PHE A 773 -8.50 -5.75 -39.73
N ARG A 774 -9.47 -6.03 -40.60
CA ARG A 774 -9.86 -7.40 -40.97
C ARG A 774 -8.66 -8.29 -41.33
N PRO A 775 -7.71 -7.88 -42.20
CA PRO A 775 -6.55 -8.74 -42.53
C PRO A 775 -5.67 -9.06 -41.32
N LEU A 776 -5.53 -8.12 -40.38
CA LEU A 776 -4.75 -8.33 -39.16
C LEU A 776 -5.48 -9.25 -38.19
N THR A 777 -6.79 -9.10 -38.06
CA THR A 777 -7.63 -9.97 -37.25
C THR A 777 -7.63 -11.39 -37.80
N GLU A 778 -7.80 -11.55 -39.12
CA GLU A 778 -7.72 -12.84 -39.82
C GLU A 778 -6.35 -13.48 -39.66
N PHE A 779 -5.27 -12.70 -39.80
CA PHE A 779 -3.90 -13.19 -39.57
C PHE A 779 -3.70 -13.66 -38.12
N ASN A 780 -4.15 -12.89 -37.14
CA ASN A 780 -4.04 -13.25 -35.73
C ASN A 780 -4.88 -14.49 -35.41
N GLN A 781 -6.10 -14.57 -35.94
CA GLN A 781 -6.96 -15.76 -35.81
C GLN A 781 -6.31 -16.98 -36.46
N ALA A 782 -5.74 -16.86 -37.65
CA ALA A 782 -5.01 -17.95 -38.31
C ALA A 782 -3.78 -18.40 -37.50
N MET A 783 -3.07 -17.46 -36.85
CA MET A 783 -1.93 -17.76 -35.98
C MET A 783 -2.34 -18.47 -34.69
N LEU A 784 -3.52 -18.15 -34.14
CA LEU A 784 -4.07 -18.76 -32.94
C LEU A 784 -4.87 -20.03 -33.22
N HIS A 785 -5.29 -20.25 -34.47
CA HIS A 785 -6.08 -21.40 -34.89
C HIS A 785 -5.31 -22.69 -34.62
N GLN A 786 -5.98 -23.63 -33.95
CA GLN A 786 -5.46 -24.98 -33.71
C GLN A 786 -5.97 -25.89 -34.82
N SER A 787 -5.06 -26.38 -35.67
CA SER A 787 -5.43 -27.39 -36.66
C SER A 787 -5.55 -28.75 -35.98
N GLU A 788 -6.50 -29.58 -36.41
CA GLU A 788 -6.70 -30.95 -35.91
C GLU A 788 -5.42 -31.80 -35.98
N HIS A 789 -4.55 -31.51 -36.96
CA HIS A 789 -3.31 -32.27 -37.19
C HIS A 789 -2.15 -31.81 -36.28
N THR A 790 -2.16 -30.54 -35.86
CA THR A 790 -1.10 -29.96 -35.04
C THR A 790 -1.43 -29.96 -33.55
N GLY A 791 -2.71 -29.84 -33.17
CA GLY A 791 -3.15 -29.83 -31.76
C GLY A 791 -2.67 -28.62 -30.94
N ILE A 792 -1.85 -27.74 -31.54
CA ILE A 792 -1.36 -26.48 -30.98
C ILE A 792 -1.55 -25.35 -31.99
N SER A 793 -1.50 -24.10 -31.51
CA SER A 793 -1.60 -22.93 -32.38
C SER A 793 -0.41 -22.82 -33.32
N LEU A 794 -0.62 -22.27 -34.53
CA LEU A 794 0.45 -22.06 -35.51
C LEU A 794 1.58 -21.20 -34.93
N ARG A 795 1.26 -20.21 -34.09
CA ARG A 795 2.25 -19.39 -33.39
C ARG A 795 3.15 -20.24 -32.49
N THR A 796 2.56 -21.07 -31.64
CA THR A 796 3.30 -21.98 -30.76
C THR A 796 4.16 -22.96 -31.56
N LEU A 797 3.65 -23.44 -32.70
CA LEU A 797 4.41 -24.31 -33.60
C LEU A 797 5.62 -23.59 -34.18
N LEU A 798 5.47 -22.34 -34.63
CA LEU A 798 6.56 -21.51 -35.15
C LEU A 798 7.62 -21.25 -34.07
N ASP A 799 7.19 -20.88 -32.85
CA ASP A 799 8.10 -20.68 -31.72
C ASP A 799 8.90 -21.97 -31.44
N ARG A 800 8.23 -23.13 -31.47
CA ARG A 800 8.88 -24.42 -31.29
C ARG A 800 9.86 -24.77 -32.43
N LEU A 801 9.52 -24.45 -33.67
CA LEU A 801 10.41 -24.66 -34.83
C LEU A 801 11.64 -23.73 -34.79
N ILE A 802 11.51 -22.55 -34.19
CA ILE A 802 12.62 -21.62 -33.96
C ILE A 802 13.54 -22.18 -32.88
N GLU A 803 12.98 -22.67 -31.76
CA GLU A 803 13.77 -23.32 -30.69
C GLU A 803 14.55 -24.53 -31.21
N LEU A 804 13.94 -25.34 -32.06
CA LEU A 804 14.54 -26.55 -32.62
C LEU A 804 15.37 -26.31 -33.88
N ARG A 805 15.61 -25.05 -34.27
CA ARG A 805 16.26 -24.70 -35.53
C ARG A 805 17.64 -25.34 -35.69
N ASP A 806 18.42 -25.40 -34.61
CA ASP A 806 19.78 -25.95 -34.61
C ASP A 806 19.83 -27.47 -34.35
N GLN A 807 18.67 -28.08 -34.05
CA GLN A 807 18.51 -29.52 -33.75
C GLN A 807 17.70 -30.25 -34.84
N ARG A 808 17.73 -29.74 -36.07
CA ARG A 808 16.98 -30.35 -37.18
C ARG A 808 17.58 -31.70 -37.55
N VAL A 809 16.78 -32.75 -37.37
CA VAL A 809 17.09 -34.09 -37.88
C VAL A 809 16.46 -34.21 -39.27
N GLU A 810 17.28 -34.48 -40.28
CA GLU A 810 16.78 -34.82 -41.62
C GLU A 810 16.27 -36.27 -41.60
N LEU A 811 14.95 -36.43 -41.60
CA LEU A 811 14.30 -37.73 -41.69
C LEU A 811 13.98 -38.04 -43.16
N THR A 812 14.08 -39.32 -43.54
CA THR A 812 13.62 -39.77 -44.86
C THR A 812 12.08 -39.80 -44.92
N GLN A 813 11.51 -39.70 -46.13
CA GLN A 813 10.05 -39.72 -46.33
C GLN A 813 9.38 -40.93 -45.66
N GLU A 814 10.00 -42.11 -45.77
CA GLU A 814 9.53 -43.36 -45.15
C GLU A 814 9.49 -43.28 -43.61
N GLN A 815 10.43 -42.55 -42.99
CA GLN A 815 10.45 -42.35 -41.54
C GLN A 815 9.38 -41.36 -41.08
N ILE A 816 9.11 -40.33 -41.87
CA ILE A 816 8.07 -39.34 -41.58
C ILE A 816 6.69 -40.00 -41.59
N ASP A 817 6.43 -40.89 -42.56
CA ASP A 817 5.15 -41.61 -42.68
C ASP A 817 4.90 -42.59 -41.51
N MET A 818 5.96 -43.03 -40.83
CA MET A 818 5.87 -43.89 -39.62
C MET A 818 5.61 -43.09 -38.34
N LEU A 819 5.74 -41.77 -38.34
CA LEU A 819 5.55 -40.95 -37.15
C LEU A 819 4.07 -40.54 -37.00
N PRO A 820 3.50 -40.64 -35.78
CA PRO A 820 2.14 -40.16 -35.55
C PRO A 820 2.07 -38.63 -35.69
N PRO A 821 0.86 -38.08 -35.97
CA PRO A 821 0.64 -36.64 -36.04
C PRO A 821 1.08 -35.94 -34.75
N TYR A 822 1.62 -34.73 -34.89
CA TYR A 822 2.13 -33.97 -33.75
C TYR A 822 1.09 -33.72 -32.64
N ALA A 823 -0.20 -33.60 -33.00
CA ALA A 823 -1.28 -33.49 -32.02
C ALA A 823 -1.31 -34.66 -31.02
N VAL A 824 -1.08 -35.88 -31.50
CA VAL A 824 -1.06 -37.10 -30.67
C VAL A 824 0.16 -37.10 -29.75
N TRP A 825 1.33 -36.69 -30.27
CA TRP A 825 2.54 -36.51 -29.47
C TRP A 825 2.34 -35.50 -28.33
N HIS A 826 1.67 -34.39 -28.59
CA HIS A 826 1.41 -33.36 -27.60
C HIS A 826 0.43 -33.84 -26.52
N GLN A 827 -0.63 -34.57 -26.90
CA GLN A 827 -1.56 -35.17 -25.94
C GLN A 827 -0.85 -36.17 -25.00
N CYS A 828 0.03 -37.00 -25.55
CA CYS A 828 0.79 -38.00 -24.80
C CYS A 828 2.12 -37.47 -24.22
N GLN A 829 2.35 -36.15 -24.24
CA GLN A 829 3.63 -35.57 -23.83
C GLN A 829 4.00 -35.94 -22.38
N GLY A 830 3.02 -35.95 -21.47
CA GLY A 830 3.23 -36.35 -20.07
C GLY A 830 3.78 -37.77 -19.96
N ASP A 831 3.11 -38.72 -20.62
CA ASP A 831 3.47 -40.13 -20.59
C ASP A 831 4.82 -40.39 -21.26
N LEU A 832 5.11 -39.71 -22.37
CA LEU A 832 6.40 -39.78 -23.05
C LEU A 832 7.54 -39.21 -22.20
N THR A 833 7.28 -38.16 -21.42
CA THR A 833 8.27 -37.58 -20.52
C THR A 833 8.59 -38.55 -19.38
N GLN A 834 7.56 -39.17 -18.79
CA GLN A 834 7.73 -40.23 -17.79
C GLN A 834 8.45 -41.45 -18.36
N LEU A 835 8.10 -41.88 -19.57
CA LEU A 835 8.77 -42.99 -20.25
C LEU A 835 10.25 -42.67 -20.47
N ARG A 836 10.58 -41.45 -20.92
CA ARG A 836 11.96 -41.00 -21.09
C ARG A 836 12.72 -41.00 -19.77
N GLU A 837 12.13 -40.53 -18.68
CA GLU A 837 12.75 -40.55 -17.36
C GLU A 837 13.00 -41.98 -16.85
N ARG A 838 12.04 -42.89 -17.06
CA ARG A 838 12.19 -44.32 -16.73
C ARG A 838 13.25 -45.01 -17.59
N ILE A 839 13.34 -44.67 -18.87
CA ILE A 839 14.41 -45.18 -19.75
C ILE A 839 15.75 -44.62 -19.28
N ARG A 840 15.83 -43.34 -18.92
CA ARG A 840 17.07 -42.71 -18.43
C ARG A 840 17.56 -43.31 -17.11
N SER A 841 16.63 -43.70 -16.22
CA SER A 841 17.01 -44.38 -14.97
C SER A 841 17.42 -45.83 -15.20
N ALA A 842 16.86 -46.50 -16.20
CA ALA A 842 17.16 -47.91 -16.51
C ALA A 842 18.35 -48.11 -17.48
N CYS A 843 18.59 -47.16 -18.39
CA CYS A 843 19.56 -47.25 -19.50
C CYS A 843 20.51 -46.05 -19.47
N ALA A 844 21.82 -46.31 -19.31
CA ALA A 844 22.84 -45.26 -19.29
C ALA A 844 22.95 -44.48 -20.63
N ASP A 845 22.61 -45.13 -21.75
CA ASP A 845 22.76 -44.56 -23.09
C ASP A 845 21.57 -43.71 -23.56
N GLU A 846 20.53 -43.54 -22.74
CA GLU A 846 19.31 -42.74 -23.00
C GLU A 846 18.51 -43.11 -24.28
N LEU A 847 18.93 -44.14 -25.03
CA LEU A 847 18.33 -44.58 -26.29
C LEU A 847 17.62 -45.94 -26.13
N PHE A 848 16.29 -45.93 -26.10
CA PHE A 848 15.48 -47.14 -25.95
C PHE A 848 15.71 -48.16 -27.07
N CYS A 849 15.93 -47.71 -28.30
CA CYS A 849 16.14 -48.59 -29.46
C CYS A 849 17.37 -49.50 -29.36
N ARG A 850 18.30 -49.20 -28.45
CA ARG A 850 19.48 -50.03 -28.18
C ARG A 850 19.30 -50.96 -26.98
N HIS A 851 18.18 -50.84 -26.27
CA HIS A 851 17.88 -51.68 -25.12
C HIS A 851 17.30 -53.03 -25.56
N PRO A 852 17.64 -54.16 -24.91
CA PRO A 852 17.09 -55.47 -25.25
C PRO A 852 15.57 -55.53 -25.25
N LEU A 853 14.91 -54.72 -24.42
CA LEU A 853 13.43 -54.64 -24.37
C LEU A 853 12.80 -54.00 -25.61
N ALA A 854 13.57 -53.34 -26.48
CA ALA A 854 13.04 -52.82 -27.75
C ALA A 854 12.62 -53.92 -28.73
N LEU A 855 13.09 -55.15 -28.51
CA LEU A 855 12.73 -56.33 -29.31
C LEU A 855 11.37 -56.92 -28.92
N LEU A 856 10.74 -56.43 -27.84
CA LEU A 856 9.47 -56.94 -27.36
C LEU A 856 8.32 -56.42 -28.24
N HIS A 857 7.45 -57.34 -28.66
CA HIS A 857 6.27 -57.02 -29.45
C HIS A 857 5.18 -56.34 -28.60
N GLY A 858 4.41 -55.43 -29.21
CA GLY A 858 3.38 -54.64 -28.52
C GLY A 858 2.32 -55.47 -27.79
N ASP A 859 2.05 -56.70 -28.24
CA ASP A 859 1.08 -57.62 -27.61
C ASP A 859 1.45 -58.02 -26.18
N LEU A 860 2.69 -57.80 -25.75
CA LEU A 860 3.10 -58.00 -24.35
C LEU A 860 2.52 -56.95 -23.41
N VAL A 861 2.21 -55.75 -23.89
CA VAL A 861 1.70 -54.65 -23.06
C VAL A 861 0.31 -54.99 -22.51
N ASP A 862 -0.50 -55.71 -23.27
CA ASP A 862 -1.87 -56.09 -22.91
C ASP A 862 -1.98 -57.46 -22.19
N HIS A 863 -0.85 -58.14 -21.96
CA HIS A 863 -0.86 -59.46 -21.32
C HIS A 863 -0.98 -59.34 -19.79
N HIS A 864 -1.79 -60.19 -19.16
CA HIS A 864 -2.02 -60.20 -17.70
C HIS A 864 -0.76 -60.48 -16.84
N SER A 865 0.32 -60.96 -17.45
CA SER A 865 1.57 -61.34 -16.78
C SER A 865 2.76 -61.28 -17.76
N PRO A 866 3.19 -60.07 -18.16
CA PRO A 866 4.20 -59.91 -19.23
C PRO A 866 5.57 -60.45 -18.80
N GLU A 867 5.96 -60.27 -17.55
CA GLU A 867 7.25 -60.71 -17.01
C GLU A 867 7.42 -62.24 -17.06
N LEU A 868 6.39 -62.99 -16.66
CA LEU A 868 6.39 -64.46 -16.70
C LEU A 868 6.52 -64.96 -18.14
N ARG A 869 5.77 -64.35 -19.07
CA ARG A 869 5.81 -64.72 -20.48
C ARG A 869 7.17 -64.43 -21.12
N ILE A 870 7.80 -63.31 -20.77
CA ILE A 870 9.17 -63.00 -21.21
C ILE A 870 10.13 -64.05 -20.65
N ARG A 871 10.04 -64.38 -19.37
CA ARG A 871 10.91 -65.36 -18.73
C ARG A 871 10.81 -66.75 -19.37
N ASP A 872 9.59 -67.21 -19.61
CA ASP A 872 9.33 -68.52 -20.22
C ASP A 872 9.79 -68.56 -21.69
N ALA A 873 9.54 -67.49 -22.44
CA ALA A 873 10.00 -67.38 -23.84
C ALA A 873 11.53 -67.30 -23.94
N SER A 874 12.19 -66.56 -23.04
CA SER A 874 13.65 -66.52 -22.96
C SER A 874 14.25 -67.89 -22.64
N ALA A 875 13.67 -68.62 -21.68
CA ALA A 875 14.13 -69.97 -21.35
C ALA A 875 13.94 -70.95 -22.52
N GLN A 876 12.83 -70.86 -23.26
CA GLN A 876 12.62 -71.66 -24.46
C GLN A 876 13.60 -71.28 -25.58
N ALA A 877 13.88 -70.00 -25.77
CA ALA A 877 14.84 -69.54 -26.75
C ALA A 877 16.27 -70.02 -26.42
N GLU A 878 16.68 -69.97 -25.15
CA GLU A 878 17.97 -70.51 -24.70
C GLU A 878 18.09 -72.02 -24.98
N ALA A 879 17.04 -72.80 -24.70
CA ALA A 879 17.01 -74.22 -25.00
C ALA A 879 17.15 -74.49 -26.51
N LEU A 880 16.35 -73.82 -27.35
CA LEU A 880 16.41 -73.97 -28.80
C LEU A 880 17.76 -73.54 -29.39
N ILE A 881 18.36 -72.47 -28.87
CA ILE A 881 19.69 -72.01 -29.28
C ILE A 881 20.74 -73.05 -28.89
N SER A 882 20.65 -73.62 -27.69
CA SER A 882 21.56 -74.68 -27.23
C SER A 882 21.46 -75.92 -28.12
N ASP A 883 20.24 -76.35 -28.47
CA ASP A 883 20.01 -77.48 -29.37
C ASP A 883 20.59 -77.21 -30.77
N LEU A 884 20.35 -76.01 -31.32
CA LEU A 884 20.84 -75.60 -32.63
C LEU A 884 22.37 -75.49 -32.67
N LEU A 885 22.99 -74.95 -31.62
CA LEU A 885 24.45 -74.92 -31.48
C LEU A 885 25.04 -76.33 -31.40
N SER A 886 24.36 -77.28 -30.74
CA SER A 886 24.78 -78.69 -30.70
C SER A 886 24.73 -79.34 -32.10
N GLU A 887 23.65 -79.14 -32.85
CA GLU A 887 23.53 -79.68 -34.22
C GLU A 887 24.56 -79.07 -35.17
N LEU A 888 24.86 -77.77 -35.03
CA LEU A 888 25.86 -77.11 -35.86
C LEU A 888 27.30 -77.51 -35.50
N ALA A 889 27.59 -77.77 -34.23
CA ALA A 889 28.88 -78.30 -33.79
C ALA A 889 29.18 -79.67 -34.40
N GLU A 890 28.16 -80.54 -34.57
CA GLU A 890 28.32 -81.81 -35.28
C GLU A 890 28.62 -81.63 -36.78
N ALA A 891 27.97 -80.65 -37.43
CA ALA A 891 28.10 -80.43 -38.87
C ALA A 891 29.40 -79.73 -39.28
N VAL A 892 29.91 -78.80 -38.46
CA VAL A 892 31.12 -78.02 -38.73
C VAL A 892 31.91 -77.80 -37.43
N PRO A 893 32.93 -78.64 -37.14
CA PRO A 893 33.67 -78.62 -35.88
C PRO A 893 34.45 -77.32 -35.59
N GLU A 894 34.72 -76.50 -36.61
CA GLU A 894 35.50 -75.26 -36.48
C GLU A 894 34.68 -74.06 -35.99
N LEU A 895 33.35 -74.18 -35.85
CA LEU A 895 32.46 -73.07 -35.46
C LEU A 895 32.40 -72.79 -33.95
N GLU A 896 33.06 -73.59 -33.12
CA GLU A 896 32.79 -73.72 -31.68
C GLU A 896 33.10 -72.51 -30.79
N SER A 897 33.54 -71.35 -31.30
CA SER A 897 33.93 -70.26 -30.38
C SER A 897 33.53 -68.82 -30.68
N TRP A 898 33.12 -68.40 -31.90
CA TRP A 898 33.10 -66.95 -32.20
C TRP A 898 31.83 -66.33 -32.80
N LEU A 899 30.72 -67.06 -32.98
CA LEU A 899 29.59 -66.53 -33.74
C LEU A 899 28.44 -65.97 -32.88
N LYS A 900 28.08 -64.71 -33.12
CA LYS A 900 26.86 -64.09 -32.59
C LYS A 900 25.64 -64.61 -33.36
N LEU A 901 24.45 -64.62 -32.73
CA LEU A 901 23.20 -65.12 -33.35
C LEU A 901 22.89 -64.45 -34.70
N CYS A 902 23.18 -63.15 -34.85
CA CYS A 902 23.01 -62.42 -36.11
C CYS A 902 23.95 -62.90 -37.22
N GLU A 903 25.16 -63.33 -36.86
CA GLU A 903 26.15 -63.83 -37.81
C GLU A 903 25.75 -65.25 -38.25
N LEU A 904 25.20 -66.05 -37.34
CA LEU A 904 24.57 -67.34 -37.64
C LEU A 904 23.37 -67.19 -38.58
N SER A 905 22.45 -66.26 -38.31
CA SER A 905 21.31 -66.03 -39.20
C SER A 905 21.76 -65.52 -40.57
N ALA A 906 22.80 -64.69 -40.62
CA ALA A 906 23.39 -64.22 -41.86
C ALA A 906 24.05 -65.36 -42.66
N LEU A 907 24.75 -66.28 -41.99
CA LEU A 907 25.32 -67.48 -42.60
C LEU A 907 24.25 -68.42 -43.13
N CYS A 908 23.17 -68.67 -42.37
CA CYS A 908 22.05 -69.49 -42.82
C CYS A 908 21.34 -68.85 -44.03
N ALA A 909 21.07 -67.54 -43.98
CA ALA A 909 20.47 -66.80 -45.10
C ALA A 909 21.40 -66.77 -46.33
N ALA A 910 22.71 -66.64 -46.11
CA ALA A 910 23.70 -66.75 -47.17
C ALA A 910 23.71 -68.17 -47.77
N ALA A 911 23.71 -69.21 -46.94
CA ALA A 911 23.64 -70.60 -47.38
C ALA A 911 22.37 -70.88 -48.19
N GLU A 912 21.21 -70.36 -47.79
CA GLU A 912 19.97 -70.45 -48.58
C GLU A 912 20.07 -69.74 -49.92
N ARG A 913 20.62 -68.51 -49.96
CA ARG A 913 20.83 -67.77 -51.22
C ARG A 913 21.81 -68.48 -52.14
N LEU A 914 22.83 -69.11 -51.56
CA LEU A 914 23.87 -69.84 -52.27
C LEU A 914 23.45 -71.26 -52.64
N ARG A 915 22.37 -71.79 -52.06
CA ARG A 915 21.86 -73.14 -52.31
C ARG A 915 21.61 -73.39 -53.80
N LEU A 916 21.10 -72.41 -54.54
CA LEU A 916 20.80 -72.53 -55.97
C LEU A 916 22.09 -72.57 -56.81
N LEU A 917 23.12 -71.83 -56.40
CA LEU A 917 24.45 -71.85 -57.03
C LEU A 917 25.20 -73.14 -56.69
N ALA A 918 25.12 -73.60 -55.44
CA ALA A 918 25.66 -74.88 -54.99
C ALA A 918 25.02 -76.06 -55.72
N ALA A 919 23.68 -76.07 -55.86
CA ALA A 919 22.96 -77.13 -56.59
C ALA A 919 23.30 -77.20 -58.09
N ARG A 920 23.93 -76.17 -58.64
CA ARG A 920 24.35 -76.09 -60.05
C ARG A 920 25.87 -76.09 -60.24
N ASP A 921 26.64 -76.34 -59.17
CA ASP A 921 28.11 -76.36 -59.17
C ASP A 921 28.76 -75.03 -59.61
N LEU A 922 28.07 -73.92 -59.34
CA LEU A 922 28.46 -72.56 -59.74
C LEU A 922 29.08 -71.75 -58.60
N LEU A 923 29.40 -72.38 -57.45
CA LEU A 923 30.09 -71.73 -56.34
C LEU A 923 31.43 -71.07 -56.71
N PRO A 924 32.20 -71.54 -57.72
CA PRO A 924 33.41 -70.84 -58.16
C PRO A 924 33.18 -69.42 -58.67
N LEU A 925 31.94 -68.98 -58.96
CA LEU A 925 31.66 -67.57 -59.30
C LEU A 925 31.92 -66.59 -58.14
N LEU A 926 31.94 -67.09 -56.91
CA LEU A 926 32.09 -66.27 -55.69
C LEU A 926 33.55 -66.14 -55.24
N LEU A 927 34.44 -66.97 -55.80
CA LEU A 927 35.86 -66.90 -55.54
C LEU A 927 36.49 -65.90 -56.52
N ALA A 928 37.14 -64.86 -55.98
CA ALA A 928 37.72 -63.78 -56.78
C ALA A 928 38.75 -64.29 -57.82
N ASP A 929 39.43 -65.40 -57.53
CA ASP A 929 40.50 -65.96 -58.38
C ASP A 929 40.00 -66.99 -59.42
N SER A 930 38.68 -67.16 -59.55
CA SER A 930 38.08 -68.09 -60.51
C SER A 930 37.93 -67.48 -61.89
N GLN A 931 38.25 -68.24 -62.94
CA GLN A 931 38.04 -67.82 -64.34
C GLN A 931 36.58 -67.46 -64.65
N LEU A 932 35.61 -68.11 -63.98
CA LEU A 932 34.19 -67.81 -64.15
C LEU A 932 33.80 -66.46 -63.52
N SER A 933 34.43 -66.09 -62.40
CA SER A 933 34.26 -64.78 -61.76
C SER A 933 34.77 -63.65 -62.65
N GLU A 934 35.97 -63.80 -63.25
CA GLU A 934 36.50 -62.78 -64.16
C GLU A 934 35.63 -62.57 -65.42
N GLN A 935 35.08 -63.65 -65.97
CA GLN A 935 34.19 -63.57 -67.14
C GLN A 935 32.86 -62.91 -66.78
N TRP A 936 32.34 -63.19 -65.59
CA TRP A 936 31.15 -62.54 -65.06
C TRP A 936 31.39 -61.05 -64.83
N ASP A 937 32.49 -60.66 -64.18
CA ASP A 937 32.85 -59.27 -63.92
C ASP A 937 33.04 -58.45 -65.19
N LYS A 938 33.67 -59.04 -66.23
CA LYS A 938 33.77 -58.40 -67.55
C LYS A 938 32.39 -58.14 -68.15
N SER A 939 31.46 -59.07 -67.98
CA SER A 939 30.08 -58.96 -68.48
C SER A 939 29.28 -57.92 -67.69
N VAL A 940 29.40 -57.89 -66.36
CA VAL A 940 28.77 -56.89 -65.49
C VAL A 940 29.28 -55.48 -65.82
N ARG A 941 30.60 -55.28 -65.91
CA ARG A 941 31.19 -53.98 -66.29
C ARG A 941 30.72 -53.50 -67.66
N ARG A 942 30.51 -54.42 -68.61
CA ARG A 942 29.95 -54.10 -69.93
C ARG A 942 28.49 -53.63 -69.83
N ILE A 943 27.67 -54.28 -69.00
CA ILE A 943 26.28 -53.90 -68.76
C ILE A 943 26.19 -52.55 -68.03
N GLU A 944 27.02 -52.33 -67.01
CA GLU A 944 27.05 -51.05 -66.27
C GLU A 944 27.49 -49.88 -67.14
N ARG A 945 28.48 -50.07 -68.03
CA ARG A 945 28.84 -49.07 -69.03
C ARG A 945 27.65 -48.72 -69.92
N ARG A 946 26.94 -49.73 -70.44
CA ARG A 946 25.74 -49.50 -71.26
C ARG A 946 24.61 -48.83 -70.49
N ARG A 947 24.41 -49.17 -69.21
CA ARG A 947 23.41 -48.50 -68.35
C ARG A 947 23.77 -47.03 -68.09
N LYS A 948 25.05 -46.71 -67.83
CA LYS A 948 25.50 -45.33 -67.67
C LYS A 948 25.37 -44.52 -68.97
N GLU A 949 25.64 -45.15 -70.12
CA GLU A 949 25.38 -44.55 -71.44
C GLU A 949 23.88 -44.29 -71.67
N LEU A 950 23.02 -45.25 -71.33
CA LEU A 950 21.56 -45.11 -71.38
C LEU A 950 21.07 -43.98 -70.48
N GLN A 951 21.57 -43.89 -69.24
CA GLN A 951 21.19 -42.82 -68.30
C GLN A 951 21.65 -41.44 -68.79
N LYS A 952 22.87 -41.32 -69.34
CA LYS A 952 23.35 -40.07 -69.96
C LYS A 952 22.49 -39.67 -71.14
N THR A 953 22.11 -40.62 -72.01
CA THR A 953 21.23 -40.33 -73.16
C THR A 953 19.81 -39.98 -72.72
N GLN A 954 19.27 -40.59 -71.66
CA GLN A 954 17.98 -40.23 -71.07
C GLN A 954 17.98 -38.82 -70.45
N GLN A 955 19.07 -38.40 -69.79
CA GLN A 955 19.21 -37.04 -69.26
C GLN A 955 19.30 -35.99 -70.37
N LEU A 956 20.04 -36.28 -71.46
CA LEU A 956 20.16 -35.38 -72.62
C LEU A 956 18.83 -35.24 -73.39
N THR A 957 17.96 -36.25 -73.33
CA THR A 957 16.65 -36.27 -74.00
C THR A 957 15.49 -35.83 -73.10
N GLY A 958 15.76 -35.39 -71.86
CA GLY A 958 14.73 -34.99 -70.89
C GLY A 958 13.80 -33.86 -71.35
N ASN A 959 14.30 -32.96 -72.22
CA ASN A 959 13.54 -31.82 -72.75
C ASN A 959 12.94 -32.06 -74.15
N TRP A 960 13.03 -33.29 -74.69
CA TRP A 960 12.54 -33.60 -76.03
C TRP A 960 11.04 -33.87 -76.00
N LYS A 961 10.29 -33.20 -76.89
CA LYS A 961 8.81 -33.28 -76.95
C LYS A 961 8.28 -34.61 -77.52
N GLN A 962 9.10 -35.35 -78.27
CA GLN A 962 8.83 -36.74 -78.64
C GLN A 962 10.02 -37.58 -78.17
N LYS A 963 9.77 -38.43 -77.17
CA LYS A 963 10.78 -39.35 -76.66
C LYS A 963 10.92 -40.51 -77.63
N LEU A 964 12.14 -40.86 -78.01
CA LEU A 964 12.41 -42.11 -78.72
C LEU A 964 12.01 -43.27 -77.79
N SER A 965 11.22 -44.22 -78.31
CA SER A 965 10.97 -45.48 -77.60
C SER A 965 12.29 -46.24 -77.46
N ALA A 966 12.52 -46.75 -76.25
CA ALA A 966 13.76 -47.34 -75.74
C ALA A 966 14.58 -48.18 -76.73
#